data_AF-A0A7C5B812-F1
#
_entry.id   AF-A0A7C5B812-F1
#
_cell.length_a   1.000
_cell.length_b   1.000
_cell.length_c   1.000
_cell.angle_alpha   90.00
_cell.angle_beta   90.00
_cell.angle_gamma   90.00
#
_symmetry.space_group_name_H-M   'P 1'
#
loop_
_entity.id
_entity.type
_entity.pdbx_description
1 polymer ?
#
loop_
_entity_poly.entity_id
_entity_poly.type
_entity_poly.pdbx_seq_one_letter_code
_entity_poly.pdbx_strand_id
1 'polypeptide(L)'
;MGMFDKLADFIIKKHKAILVIWIFILALSTPFITRMGEIITYEDKNDLPKDAESERARVLISERFSDSVSNSSIIVVIKSDNVTDEKSRDFALTLKERSENLEGILEYTSIYDAYEQAINYSASQIHPNLYSTEKSALELAQLMYASPYAYTQAYMYIRPNVNSTASAIFGVPSAYLGAWSAIYQQMPTMPIEMINEMAYQNAYDTMTNGTNETEKMFISAYLNAFNSTWTQTFNYSNVLFLPNETSPIDRASFVTNITAPMIFGFEPADSEEKEFLKTVFLNFTITTWTNDTEQELLACRLANSTSWSQIVSNMANLPQEQIQVISAYHNSFNNCYLGSLTQISEIPSTGITPEERAKHCIDSIAPIFFGFDASKPEQSTRESQFAYEVWKSFEIEDFANKSKAHTIAINTIAKSSNLDVNFLEKIYDLGENPKDDTYSQFSHSIIENGTIWTYPVQIPKRYVEKMVSKENDLMMILIEFSLDSSDDIMKENVKELRKIVSELKNELNNNGKKIQAYVTGSAAISVDTEAKSITDMLIIEPVTIALIFLFISLFFLSIVTPFIPLVNAGIGLLVSQAVIFIIGSTFLEIHYLIVFILFAMILAVGSDYSIFIISRYREERVNGKSREEAVRTSMIWAGESIATSGMTVIIGAGALVFMNFSIARMLGIAFMLGVGIALAVNLTFLPSMILLLGNRIFWPSRDKWKGGSKFAEEYKKKKARHEGYFSKSARFSIKHSKAIVLACLLVTVPSVYAISSFEISFDFISLMPKSESKAGMNAMSEGFGAGNIMPTYVVIELQNEIRYKVGNDTEYNLTLIDTLERFSYELEDIDNVASVSGPSRPNGYALNFSNKNEIEQYQADIDRTIGIDNKTVILTVVLNKEPMEKKSVDTIPLLREKISSLKSKESELKDAKILVGGETANMKDLQDMTMKDFSAVVVFVMVGIFIVLVVVLRSIMIPLRLILTILLSISWSLALTMFIFQTILGYPIIWLLPIILFSILMGLGMDYDIYLCTRIREEYLKSGDDEKSIVTAVEETGGIITICGAIMVGAVGSLVLSGLGLLQEFGFAIGFAILVDATIVRIYLVPAIMVLLKKWNWWMPGGIQRVKTDVKTGTITEPKPIDENDSEKKTEPNVQPSIQPETKSSQCENKEINK
;
A
#
# COMPACT_ATOMS: atom_id res chain seq x y z
N MET A 1 52.54 43.74 -10.61
CA MET A 1 51.07 43.95 -10.74
C MET A 1 50.34 42.72 -10.26
N GLY A 2 49.41 42.88 -9.31
CA GLY A 2 48.57 41.79 -8.81
C GLY A 2 47.52 41.34 -9.82
N MET A 3 46.92 40.16 -9.62
CA MET A 3 45.89 39.58 -10.51
C MET A 3 44.69 40.51 -10.72
N PHE A 4 44.18 41.12 -9.64
CA PHE A 4 43.02 42.01 -9.67
C PHE A 4 43.27 43.33 -10.39
N ASP A 5 44.51 43.81 -10.41
CA ASP A 5 44.88 45.01 -11.16
C ASP A 5 44.83 44.74 -12.68
N LYS A 6 45.30 43.57 -13.13
CA LYS A 6 45.16 43.12 -14.52
C LYS A 6 43.70 42.93 -14.93
N LEU A 7 42.88 42.37 -14.02
CA LEU A 7 41.44 42.21 -14.24
C LEU A 7 40.76 43.57 -14.38
N ALA A 8 41.06 44.52 -13.50
CA ALA A 8 40.55 45.89 -13.59
C ALA A 8 40.95 46.58 -14.90
N ASP A 9 42.21 46.44 -15.32
CA ASP A 9 42.70 46.95 -16.61
C ASP A 9 41.90 46.39 -17.80
N PHE A 10 41.65 45.08 -17.79
CA PHE A 10 40.87 44.42 -18.82
C PHE A 10 39.44 44.94 -18.87
N ILE A 11 38.78 45.06 -17.70
CA ILE A 11 37.41 45.56 -17.58
C ILE A 11 37.31 47.00 -18.07
N ILE A 12 38.22 47.89 -17.66
CA ILE A 12 38.19 49.30 -18.09
C ILE A 12 38.30 49.39 -19.61
N LYS A 13 39.21 48.63 -20.23
CA LYS A 13 39.42 48.63 -21.69
C LYS A 13 38.27 48.00 -22.48
N LYS A 14 37.57 46.99 -21.93
CA LYS A 14 36.60 46.16 -22.67
C LYS A 14 35.19 46.09 -22.06
N HIS A 15 34.83 46.99 -21.15
CA HIS A 15 33.55 46.97 -20.41
C HIS A 15 32.31 46.75 -21.29
N LYS A 16 32.19 47.41 -22.45
CA LYS A 16 31.05 47.21 -23.38
C LYS A 16 30.98 45.78 -23.94
N ALA A 17 32.13 45.19 -24.27
CA ALA A 17 32.17 43.82 -24.79
C ALA A 17 31.79 42.81 -23.70
N ILE A 18 32.22 43.03 -22.45
CA ILE A 18 31.86 42.18 -21.31
C ILE A 18 30.34 42.19 -21.09
N LEU A 19 29.70 43.37 -21.17
CA LEU A 19 28.24 43.48 -21.06
C LEU A 19 27.53 42.68 -22.16
N VAL A 20 27.99 42.79 -23.41
CA VAL A 20 27.41 42.04 -24.55
C VAL A 20 27.60 40.54 -24.37
N ILE A 21 28.75 40.08 -23.88
CA ILE A 21 29.01 38.66 -23.61
C ILE A 21 28.02 38.10 -22.59
N TRP A 22 27.80 38.78 -21.47
CA TRP A 22 26.84 38.31 -20.46
C TRP A 22 25.40 38.35 -20.94
N ILE A 23 25.01 39.36 -21.72
CA ILE A 23 23.68 39.40 -22.35
C ILE A 23 23.52 38.23 -23.33
N PHE A 24 24.57 37.90 -24.09
CA PHE A 24 24.56 36.74 -24.99
C PHE A 24 24.46 35.42 -24.22
N ILE A 25 25.21 35.25 -23.13
CA ILE A 25 25.11 34.07 -22.25
C ILE A 25 23.70 33.94 -21.68
N LEU A 26 23.09 35.04 -21.25
CA LEU A 26 21.72 35.05 -20.74
C LEU A 26 20.70 34.66 -21.83
N ALA A 27 20.85 35.21 -23.03
CA ALA A 27 20.01 34.85 -24.18
C ALA A 27 20.15 33.36 -24.53
N LEU A 28 21.38 32.82 -24.50
CA LEU A 28 21.66 31.40 -24.70
C LEU A 28 21.07 30.52 -23.57
N SER A 29 20.95 31.06 -22.36
CA SER A 29 20.41 30.37 -21.18
C SER A 29 18.88 30.29 -21.18
N THR A 30 18.20 31.21 -21.87
CA THR A 30 16.73 31.37 -21.84
C THR A 30 15.94 30.10 -22.19
N PRO A 31 16.28 29.32 -23.23
CA PRO A 31 15.53 28.10 -23.58
C PRO A 31 15.56 27.01 -22.50
N PHE A 32 16.64 26.96 -21.70
CA PHE A 32 16.79 25.98 -20.63
C PHE A 32 15.96 26.38 -19.40
N ILE A 33 15.91 27.69 -19.09
CA ILE A 33 15.15 28.22 -17.95
C ILE A 33 13.65 27.97 -18.12
N THR A 34 13.10 28.15 -19.33
CA THR A 34 11.67 27.91 -19.59
C THR A 34 11.26 26.45 -19.43
N ARG A 35 12.22 25.52 -19.48
CA ARG A 35 11.99 24.08 -19.35
C ARG A 35 12.32 23.55 -17.95
N MET A 36 12.67 24.41 -16.99
CA MET A 36 13.07 23.96 -15.65
C MET A 36 12.00 23.09 -14.99
N GLY A 37 10.71 23.37 -15.22
CA GLY A 37 9.61 22.58 -14.68
C GLY A 37 9.64 21.10 -15.07
N GLU A 38 10.28 20.73 -16.18
CA GLU A 38 10.31 19.34 -16.69
C GLU A 38 11.20 18.40 -15.86
N ILE A 39 12.11 18.93 -15.05
CA ILE A 39 13.10 18.13 -14.30
C ILE A 39 12.96 18.29 -12.77
N ILE A 40 12.00 19.10 -12.32
CA ILE A 40 11.72 19.29 -10.90
C ILE A 40 10.87 18.12 -10.42
N THR A 41 11.38 17.41 -9.41
CA THR A 41 10.63 16.37 -8.71
C THR A 41 10.07 16.89 -7.39
N TYR A 42 8.86 16.44 -7.09
CA TYR A 42 8.13 16.73 -5.85
C TYR A 42 7.90 15.48 -5.01
N GLU A 43 8.50 14.36 -5.40
CA GLU A 43 8.44 13.08 -4.70
C GLU A 43 9.82 12.74 -4.12
N ASP A 44 9.82 12.27 -2.88
CA ASP A 44 11.01 11.79 -2.18
C ASP A 44 11.32 10.37 -2.66
N LYS A 45 12.25 10.22 -3.62
CA LYS A 45 12.72 8.90 -4.06
C LYS A 45 13.64 8.27 -3.02
N ASN A 46 13.71 6.94 -3.04
CA ASN A 46 14.56 6.18 -2.13
C ASN A 46 16.04 6.45 -2.45
N ASP A 47 16.69 7.27 -1.62
CA ASP A 47 18.04 7.81 -1.83
C ASP A 47 19.16 6.94 -1.23
N LEU A 48 18.83 5.72 -0.79
CA LEU A 48 19.81 4.79 -0.22
C LEU A 48 20.70 4.15 -1.28
N PRO A 49 22.00 3.96 -1.00
CA PRO A 49 22.88 3.20 -1.86
C PRO A 49 22.49 1.71 -1.86
N LYS A 50 22.75 1.03 -2.98
CA LYS A 50 22.30 -0.35 -3.24
C LYS A 50 22.85 -1.40 -2.26
N ASP A 51 23.89 -1.07 -1.50
CA ASP A 51 24.50 -1.93 -0.48
C ASP A 51 23.84 -1.79 0.90
N ALA A 52 22.98 -0.78 1.11
CA ALA A 52 22.19 -0.65 2.33
C ALA A 52 21.40 -1.93 2.60
N GLU A 53 21.26 -2.31 3.87
CA GLU A 53 20.62 -3.57 4.25
C GLU A 53 19.11 -3.54 3.94
N SER A 54 18.46 -2.42 4.26
CA SER A 54 17.04 -2.19 3.97
C SER A 54 16.73 -2.20 2.47
N GLU A 55 17.61 -1.65 1.64
CA GLU A 55 17.46 -1.67 0.18
C GLU A 55 17.65 -3.07 -0.40
N ARG A 56 18.63 -3.84 0.11
CA ARG A 56 18.79 -5.26 -0.25
C ARG A 56 17.58 -6.11 0.18
N ALA A 57 16.98 -5.80 1.33
CA ALA A 57 15.77 -6.46 1.80
C ALA A 57 14.59 -6.14 0.86
N ARG A 58 14.42 -4.88 0.48
CA ARG A 58 13.40 -4.43 -0.48
C ARG A 58 13.51 -5.16 -1.82
N VAL A 59 14.72 -5.22 -2.38
CA VAL A 59 14.98 -5.95 -3.64
C VAL A 59 14.66 -7.44 -3.48
N LEU A 60 15.08 -8.07 -2.39
CA LEU A 60 14.80 -9.49 -2.14
C LEU A 60 13.30 -9.77 -2.00
N ILE A 61 12.56 -8.89 -1.32
CA ILE A 61 11.09 -8.97 -1.24
C ILE A 61 10.48 -8.89 -2.64
N SER A 62 10.90 -7.90 -3.44
CA SER A 62 10.40 -7.69 -4.80
C SER A 62 10.62 -8.88 -5.75
N GLU A 63 11.73 -9.60 -5.58
CA GLU A 63 12.08 -10.73 -6.43
C GLU A 63 11.37 -12.03 -6.02
N ARG A 64 11.05 -12.18 -4.73
CA ARG A 64 10.62 -13.47 -4.16
C ARG A 64 9.15 -13.51 -3.76
N PHE A 65 8.46 -12.37 -3.76
CA PHE A 65 7.05 -12.26 -3.38
C PHE A 65 6.29 -11.50 -4.47
N SER A 66 5.21 -12.09 -4.99
CA SER A 66 4.43 -11.57 -6.11
C SER A 66 3.60 -10.32 -5.77
N ASP A 67 3.28 -10.12 -4.48
CA ASP A 67 2.28 -9.15 -4.02
C ASP A 67 2.91 -7.91 -3.38
N SER A 68 4.24 -7.77 -3.46
CA SER A 68 4.95 -6.78 -2.67
C SER A 68 6.09 -6.16 -3.46
N VAL A 69 5.78 -5.19 -4.32
CA VAL A 69 6.60 -3.98 -4.48
C VAL A 69 5.79 -2.88 -5.19
N SER A 70 5.41 -1.86 -4.41
CA SER A 70 5.46 -0.44 -4.75
C SER A 70 5.08 -0.06 -6.18
N ASN A 71 3.79 -0.13 -6.51
CA ASN A 71 3.20 0.72 -7.56
C ASN A 71 2.85 2.08 -6.96
N SER A 72 2.95 3.15 -7.75
CA SER A 72 2.47 4.47 -7.37
C SER A 72 0.96 4.41 -7.14
N SER A 73 0.55 4.40 -5.87
CA SER A 73 -0.85 4.21 -5.50
C SER A 73 -1.47 5.50 -4.99
N ILE A 74 -2.69 5.78 -5.43
CA ILE A 74 -3.56 6.75 -4.78
C ILE A 74 -4.35 6.00 -3.71
N ILE A 75 -4.41 6.57 -2.51
CA ILE A 75 -5.15 6.00 -1.39
C ILE A 75 -6.30 6.93 -1.06
N VAL A 76 -7.53 6.42 -1.07
CA VAL A 76 -8.70 7.15 -0.57
C VAL A 76 -9.05 6.64 0.82
N VAL A 77 -9.01 7.55 1.79
CA VAL A 77 -9.28 7.27 3.20
C VAL A 77 -10.63 7.84 3.56
N ILE A 78 -11.59 6.99 3.90
CA ILE A 78 -12.93 7.36 4.33
C ILE A 78 -12.98 7.33 5.85
N LYS A 79 -13.43 8.41 6.49
CA LYS A 79 -13.60 8.55 7.94
C LYS A 79 -15.06 8.84 8.28
N SER A 80 -15.65 8.02 9.14
CA SER A 80 -17.02 8.18 9.63
C SER A 80 -17.15 7.62 11.06
N ASP A 81 -18.30 7.84 11.71
CA ASP A 81 -18.58 7.23 13.02
C ASP A 81 -18.61 5.70 12.94
N ASN A 82 -19.01 5.17 11.78
CA ASN A 82 -18.92 3.74 11.44
C ASN A 82 -18.81 3.58 9.92
N VAL A 83 -17.65 3.13 9.42
CA VAL A 83 -17.41 2.91 7.99
C VAL A 83 -17.97 1.58 7.46
N THR A 84 -18.51 0.72 8.33
CA THR A 84 -19.18 -0.51 7.92
C THR A 84 -20.68 -0.30 7.65
N ASP A 85 -21.15 0.95 7.67
CA ASP A 85 -22.55 1.31 7.41
C ASP A 85 -22.88 1.39 5.92
N GLU A 86 -24.18 1.40 5.59
CA GLU A 86 -24.66 1.48 4.20
C GLU A 86 -24.15 2.73 3.48
N LYS A 87 -23.94 3.84 4.19
CA LYS A 87 -23.50 5.09 3.55
C LYS A 87 -22.04 5.04 3.11
N SER A 88 -21.18 4.47 3.94
CA SER A 88 -19.77 4.32 3.61
C SER A 88 -19.58 3.29 2.50
N ARG A 89 -20.44 2.25 2.47
CA ARG A 89 -20.57 1.34 1.32
C ARG A 89 -20.96 2.08 0.05
N ASP A 90 -22.08 2.80 0.08
CA ASP A 90 -22.59 3.52 -1.11
C ASP A 90 -21.56 4.53 -1.61
N PHE A 91 -20.84 5.20 -0.69
CA PHE A 91 -19.72 6.06 -1.04
C PHE A 91 -18.60 5.29 -1.76
N ALA A 92 -18.15 4.15 -1.22
CA ALA A 92 -17.07 3.35 -1.80
C ALA A 92 -17.43 2.75 -3.17
N LEU A 93 -18.67 2.26 -3.33
CA LEU A 93 -19.17 1.70 -4.59
C LEU A 93 -19.33 2.79 -5.67
N THR A 94 -19.96 3.92 -5.31
CA THR A 94 -20.11 5.04 -6.26
C THR A 94 -18.76 5.65 -6.63
N LEU A 95 -17.81 5.69 -5.69
CA LEU A 95 -16.44 6.11 -5.98
C LEU A 95 -15.79 5.20 -7.02
N LYS A 96 -15.92 3.87 -6.88
CA LYS A 96 -15.43 2.90 -7.87
C LYS A 96 -16.06 3.15 -9.24
N GLU A 97 -17.39 3.20 -9.32
CA GLU A 97 -18.13 3.42 -10.58
C GLU A 97 -17.73 4.73 -11.29
N ARG A 98 -17.56 5.83 -10.53
CA ARG A 98 -17.17 7.12 -11.11
C ARG A 98 -15.67 7.21 -11.45
N SER A 99 -14.82 6.37 -10.86
CA SER A 99 -13.36 6.44 -11.04
C SER A 99 -12.76 5.33 -11.90
N GLU A 100 -13.45 4.21 -12.14
CA GLU A 100 -12.92 3.06 -12.89
C GLU A 100 -12.47 3.39 -14.32
N ASN A 101 -13.07 4.44 -14.91
CA ASN A 101 -12.80 4.87 -16.28
C ASN A 101 -11.66 5.90 -16.38
N LEU A 102 -10.99 6.25 -15.27
CA LEU A 102 -9.83 7.13 -15.32
C LEU A 102 -8.66 6.43 -16.04
N GLU A 103 -7.93 7.21 -16.83
CA GLU A 103 -6.85 6.69 -17.67
C GLU A 103 -5.71 6.12 -16.82
N GLY A 104 -5.31 4.88 -17.08
CA GLY A 104 -4.13 4.27 -16.46
C GLY A 104 -4.34 3.57 -15.12
N ILE A 105 -5.58 3.43 -14.63
CA ILE A 105 -5.87 2.56 -13.47
C ILE A 105 -5.60 1.09 -13.86
N LEU A 106 -4.78 0.41 -13.07
CA LEU A 106 -4.56 -1.03 -13.17
C LEU A 106 -5.52 -1.80 -12.28
N GLU A 107 -5.61 -1.38 -11.02
CA GLU A 107 -6.34 -2.11 -9.99
C GLU A 107 -7.02 -1.13 -9.03
N TYR A 108 -8.29 -1.41 -8.74
CA TYR A 108 -9.06 -0.73 -7.71
C TYR A 108 -9.37 -1.75 -6.62
N THR A 109 -8.82 -1.54 -5.43
CA THR A 109 -8.94 -2.49 -4.32
C THR A 109 -9.65 -1.83 -3.14
N SER A 110 -10.84 -2.32 -2.85
CA SER A 110 -11.61 -2.01 -1.64
C SER A 110 -12.02 -3.28 -0.90
N ILE A 111 -12.52 -3.12 0.33
CA ILE A 111 -13.07 -4.24 1.09
C ILE A 111 -14.27 -4.90 0.38
N TYR A 112 -15.04 -4.12 -0.37
CA TYR A 112 -16.20 -4.62 -1.10
C TYR A 112 -15.80 -5.47 -2.30
N ASP A 113 -14.68 -5.19 -2.95
CA ASP A 113 -14.13 -6.03 -4.02
C ASP A 113 -13.71 -7.41 -3.48
N ALA A 114 -13.13 -7.45 -2.28
CA ALA A 114 -12.80 -8.71 -1.62
C ALA A 114 -14.07 -9.54 -1.33
N TYR A 115 -15.13 -8.91 -0.81
CA TYR A 115 -16.42 -9.60 -0.59
C TYR A 115 -17.09 -10.02 -1.90
N GLU A 116 -17.03 -9.19 -2.94
CA GLU A 116 -17.56 -9.52 -4.27
C GLU A 116 -16.89 -10.78 -4.84
N GLN A 117 -15.54 -10.84 -4.78
CA GLN A 117 -14.78 -12.02 -5.18
C GLN A 117 -15.11 -13.25 -4.33
N ALA A 118 -15.22 -13.11 -3.00
CA ALA A 118 -15.54 -14.23 -2.11
C ALA A 118 -16.95 -14.78 -2.35
N ILE A 119 -17.93 -13.92 -2.59
CA ILE A 119 -19.31 -14.30 -2.91
C ILE A 119 -19.36 -14.97 -4.29
N ASN A 120 -18.72 -14.39 -5.31
CA ASN A 120 -18.66 -14.95 -6.66
C ASN A 120 -18.02 -16.35 -6.63
N TYR A 121 -16.86 -16.49 -5.98
CA TYR A 121 -16.19 -17.78 -5.81
C TYR A 121 -17.11 -18.79 -5.12
N SER A 122 -17.72 -18.43 -3.99
CA SER A 122 -18.62 -19.32 -3.26
C SER A 122 -19.83 -19.74 -4.11
N ALA A 123 -20.46 -18.80 -4.82
CA ALA A 123 -21.58 -19.07 -5.71
C ALA A 123 -21.19 -20.03 -6.84
N SER A 124 -20.03 -19.81 -7.48
CA SER A 124 -19.52 -20.67 -8.56
C SER A 124 -19.28 -22.12 -8.13
N GLN A 125 -18.89 -22.34 -6.87
CA GLN A 125 -18.66 -23.69 -6.32
C GLN A 125 -19.97 -24.34 -5.84
N ILE A 126 -20.90 -23.57 -5.28
CA ILE A 126 -22.14 -24.08 -4.70
C ILE A 126 -23.18 -24.37 -5.77
N HIS A 127 -23.27 -23.52 -6.80
CA HIS A 127 -24.24 -23.62 -7.89
C HIS A 127 -24.33 -25.03 -8.53
N PRO A 128 -23.22 -25.64 -9.03
CA PRO A 128 -23.28 -26.98 -9.62
C PRO A 128 -23.62 -28.07 -8.60
N ASN A 129 -23.24 -27.86 -7.33
CA ASN A 129 -23.53 -28.79 -6.25
C ASN A 129 -25.03 -28.79 -5.88
N LEU A 130 -25.71 -27.65 -5.96
CA LEU A 130 -27.17 -27.56 -5.72
C LEU A 130 -27.95 -28.43 -6.70
N TYR A 131 -27.75 -28.23 -8.00
CA TYR A 131 -28.45 -28.98 -9.05
C TYR A 131 -28.11 -30.47 -9.04
N SER A 132 -26.83 -30.82 -8.82
CA SER A 132 -26.43 -32.23 -8.72
C SER A 132 -27.01 -32.92 -7.48
N THR A 133 -27.11 -32.21 -6.35
CA THR A 133 -27.73 -32.75 -5.12
C THR A 133 -29.24 -32.90 -5.27
N GLU A 134 -29.93 -31.94 -5.90
CA GLU A 134 -31.37 -32.05 -6.20
C GLU A 134 -31.66 -33.26 -7.09
N LYS A 135 -30.88 -33.40 -8.17
CA LYS A 135 -30.98 -34.54 -9.07
C LYS A 135 -30.74 -35.85 -8.34
N SER A 136 -29.69 -35.92 -7.52
CA SER A 136 -29.36 -37.11 -6.74
C SER A 136 -30.44 -37.47 -5.73
N ALA A 137 -31.03 -36.47 -5.05
CA ALA A 137 -32.15 -36.67 -4.12
C ALA A 137 -33.37 -37.24 -4.84
N LEU A 138 -33.69 -36.73 -6.02
CA LEU A 138 -34.80 -37.21 -6.84
C LEU A 138 -34.57 -38.65 -7.34
N GLU A 139 -33.37 -38.95 -7.84
CA GLU A 139 -33.00 -40.29 -8.30
C GLU A 139 -33.05 -41.32 -7.16
N LEU A 140 -32.54 -40.96 -5.98
CA LEU A 140 -32.61 -41.80 -4.76
C LEU A 140 -34.05 -42.02 -4.29
N ALA A 141 -34.88 -40.97 -4.27
CA ALA A 141 -36.29 -41.09 -3.91
C ALA A 141 -37.04 -42.01 -4.89
N GLN A 142 -36.77 -41.87 -6.19
CA GLN A 142 -37.33 -42.75 -7.21
C GLN A 142 -36.89 -44.20 -7.03
N LEU A 143 -35.60 -44.46 -6.75
CA LEU A 143 -35.11 -45.81 -6.48
C LEU A 143 -35.83 -46.46 -5.29
N MET A 144 -36.05 -45.70 -4.22
CA MET A 144 -36.67 -46.19 -2.99
C MET A 144 -38.16 -46.45 -3.12
N TYR A 145 -38.90 -45.53 -3.74
CA TYR A 145 -40.36 -45.51 -3.64
C TYR A 145 -41.07 -45.90 -4.94
N ALA A 146 -40.41 -45.87 -6.11
CA ALA A 146 -41.07 -46.24 -7.37
C ALA A 146 -41.50 -47.71 -7.39
N SER A 147 -40.66 -48.61 -6.87
CA SER A 147 -40.97 -50.05 -6.79
C SER A 147 -42.13 -50.33 -5.83
N PRO A 148 -42.08 -49.90 -4.56
CA PRO A 148 -43.20 -50.02 -3.63
C PRO A 148 -44.50 -49.38 -4.14
N TYR A 149 -44.42 -48.21 -4.78
CA TYR A 149 -45.58 -47.52 -5.33
C TYR A 149 -46.25 -48.33 -6.43
N ALA A 150 -45.49 -48.75 -7.45
CA ALA A 150 -46.02 -49.57 -8.55
C ALA A 150 -46.60 -50.90 -8.04
N TYR A 151 -45.95 -51.53 -7.06
CA TYR A 151 -46.45 -52.74 -6.41
C TYR A 151 -47.78 -52.49 -5.69
N THR A 152 -47.88 -51.42 -4.91
CA THR A 152 -49.08 -51.07 -4.13
C THR A 152 -50.26 -50.78 -5.07
N GLN A 153 -50.02 -50.03 -6.15
CA GLN A 153 -51.04 -49.76 -7.17
C GLN A 153 -51.52 -51.04 -7.86
N ALA A 154 -50.58 -51.90 -8.29
CA ALA A 154 -50.91 -53.18 -8.91
C ALA A 154 -51.70 -54.08 -7.94
N TYR A 155 -51.31 -54.10 -6.66
CA TYR A 155 -51.97 -54.90 -5.62
C TYR A 155 -53.40 -54.42 -5.34
N MET A 156 -53.61 -53.10 -5.18
CA MET A 156 -54.94 -52.52 -4.96
C MET A 156 -55.90 -52.84 -6.11
N TYR A 157 -55.39 -52.92 -7.34
CA TYR A 157 -56.16 -53.31 -8.50
C TYR A 157 -56.42 -54.82 -8.56
N ILE A 158 -55.40 -55.65 -8.32
CA ILE A 158 -55.45 -57.11 -8.53
C ILE A 158 -56.19 -57.82 -7.40
N ARG A 159 -56.00 -57.41 -6.13
CA ARG A 159 -56.56 -58.13 -4.97
C ARG A 159 -58.10 -58.24 -5.02
N PRO A 160 -58.88 -57.16 -5.25
CA PRO A 160 -60.32 -57.28 -5.38
C PRO A 160 -60.72 -58.19 -6.54
N ASN A 161 -59.99 -58.11 -7.66
CA ASN A 161 -60.26 -58.92 -8.85
C ASN A 161 -59.98 -60.41 -8.62
N VAL A 162 -58.92 -60.77 -7.87
CA VAL A 162 -58.64 -62.17 -7.48
C VAL A 162 -59.75 -62.71 -6.61
N ASN A 163 -60.22 -61.95 -5.60
CA ASN A 163 -61.29 -62.39 -4.71
C ASN A 163 -62.60 -62.61 -5.48
N SER A 164 -63.02 -61.62 -6.28
CA SER A 164 -64.23 -61.72 -7.11
C SER A 164 -64.14 -62.88 -8.09
N THR A 165 -62.98 -63.10 -8.71
CA THR A 165 -62.78 -64.19 -9.69
C THR A 165 -62.76 -65.56 -9.03
N ALA A 166 -62.06 -65.72 -7.89
CA ALA A 166 -62.02 -66.97 -7.15
C ALA A 166 -63.42 -67.36 -6.65
N SER A 167 -64.19 -66.36 -6.18
CA SER A 167 -65.59 -66.52 -5.78
C SER A 167 -66.48 -66.94 -6.96
N ALA A 168 -66.30 -66.34 -8.15
CA ALA A 168 -67.07 -66.72 -9.33
C ALA A 168 -66.78 -68.16 -9.81
N ILE A 169 -65.51 -68.58 -9.81
CA ILE A 169 -65.08 -69.88 -10.36
C ILE A 169 -65.38 -71.03 -9.39
N PHE A 170 -65.13 -70.85 -8.09
CA PHE A 170 -65.23 -71.92 -7.09
C PHE A 170 -66.41 -71.77 -6.14
N GLY A 171 -66.95 -70.56 -5.95
CA GLY A 171 -68.10 -70.31 -5.10
C GLY A 171 -69.38 -70.98 -5.61
N VAL A 172 -69.60 -71.00 -6.94
CA VAL A 172 -70.76 -71.66 -7.55
C VAL A 172 -70.74 -73.18 -7.32
N PRO A 173 -69.66 -73.92 -7.67
CA PRO A 173 -69.50 -75.33 -7.29
C PRO A 173 -69.58 -75.59 -5.79
N SER A 174 -69.00 -74.72 -4.97
CA SER A 174 -68.97 -74.88 -3.51
C SER A 174 -70.36 -74.74 -2.90
N ALA A 175 -71.17 -73.78 -3.35
CA ALA A 175 -72.56 -73.62 -2.93
C ALA A 175 -73.41 -74.82 -3.35
N TYR A 176 -73.22 -75.32 -4.57
CA TYR A 176 -73.87 -76.54 -5.05
C TYR A 176 -73.50 -77.76 -4.22
N LEU A 177 -72.20 -77.98 -3.99
CA LEU A 177 -71.71 -79.08 -3.15
C LEU A 177 -72.25 -78.98 -1.72
N GLY A 178 -72.24 -77.78 -1.12
CA GLY A 178 -72.74 -77.54 0.22
C GLY A 178 -74.22 -77.90 0.34
N ALA A 179 -75.04 -77.41 -0.60
CA ALA A 179 -76.47 -77.74 -0.65
C ALA A 179 -76.70 -79.24 -0.89
N TRP A 180 -75.99 -79.85 -1.85
CA TRP A 180 -76.10 -81.26 -2.17
C TRP A 180 -75.72 -82.15 -0.99
N SER A 181 -74.58 -81.88 -0.35
CA SER A 181 -74.10 -82.63 0.81
C SER A 181 -75.05 -82.51 2.00
N ALA A 182 -75.59 -81.32 2.26
CA ALA A 182 -76.57 -81.11 3.32
C ALA A 182 -77.86 -81.91 3.08
N ILE A 183 -78.38 -81.92 1.85
CA ILE A 183 -79.60 -82.66 1.47
C ILE A 183 -79.34 -84.18 1.54
N TYR A 184 -78.21 -84.65 1.00
CA TYR A 184 -77.84 -86.06 1.01
C TYR A 184 -77.65 -86.61 2.43
N GLN A 185 -77.03 -85.83 3.34
CA GLN A 185 -76.89 -86.24 4.74
C GLN A 185 -78.23 -86.31 5.48
N GLN A 186 -79.15 -85.39 5.21
CA GLN A 186 -80.47 -85.38 5.83
C GLN A 186 -81.39 -86.49 5.28
N MET A 187 -81.28 -86.82 3.99
CA MET A 187 -82.16 -87.78 3.31
C MET A 187 -81.38 -88.72 2.36
N PRO A 188 -80.59 -89.68 2.89
CA PRO A 188 -79.65 -90.48 2.10
C PRO A 188 -80.30 -91.53 1.17
N THR A 189 -81.59 -91.85 1.35
CA THR A 189 -82.32 -92.83 0.51
C THR A 189 -83.02 -92.21 -0.69
N MET A 190 -82.90 -90.89 -0.88
CA MET A 190 -83.54 -90.17 -1.97
C MET A 190 -82.80 -90.42 -3.30
N PRO A 191 -83.50 -90.60 -4.44
CA PRO A 191 -82.87 -90.73 -5.75
C PRO A 191 -81.94 -89.55 -6.04
N ILE A 192 -80.73 -89.83 -6.53
CA ILE A 192 -79.69 -88.83 -6.75
C ILE A 192 -80.14 -87.73 -7.72
N GLU A 193 -80.98 -88.04 -8.71
CA GLU A 193 -81.51 -87.02 -9.63
C GLU A 193 -82.32 -85.95 -8.90
N MET A 194 -83.11 -86.34 -7.89
CA MET A 194 -83.96 -85.42 -7.14
C MET A 194 -83.13 -84.57 -6.16
N ILE A 195 -82.06 -85.14 -5.59
CA ILE A 195 -81.10 -84.41 -4.76
C ILE A 195 -80.35 -83.36 -5.61
N ASN A 196 -79.96 -83.71 -6.85
CA ASN A 196 -79.28 -82.79 -7.77
C ASN A 196 -80.16 -81.59 -8.15
N GLU A 197 -81.46 -81.79 -8.43
CA GLU A 197 -82.38 -80.68 -8.72
C GLU A 197 -82.57 -79.75 -7.51
N MET A 198 -82.73 -80.31 -6.32
CA MET A 198 -82.87 -79.50 -5.10
C MET A 198 -81.59 -78.74 -4.74
N ALA A 199 -80.42 -79.38 -4.92
CA ALA A 199 -79.12 -78.74 -4.73
C ALA A 199 -78.89 -77.61 -5.74
N TYR A 200 -79.30 -77.80 -6.99
CA TYR A 200 -79.27 -76.76 -8.03
C TYR A 200 -80.07 -75.53 -7.59
N GLN A 201 -81.33 -75.70 -7.19
CA GLN A 201 -82.19 -74.56 -6.82
C GLN A 201 -81.65 -73.83 -5.58
N ASN A 202 -81.19 -74.57 -4.57
CA ASN A 202 -80.65 -73.96 -3.35
C ASN A 202 -79.34 -73.18 -3.61
N ALA A 203 -78.44 -73.76 -4.41
CA ALA A 203 -77.21 -73.08 -4.81
C ALA A 203 -77.48 -71.87 -5.70
N TYR A 204 -78.45 -71.96 -6.60
CA TYR A 204 -78.91 -70.86 -7.43
C TYR A 204 -79.45 -69.71 -6.57
N ASP A 205 -80.36 -69.99 -5.64
CA ASP A 205 -80.93 -68.98 -4.75
C ASP A 205 -79.85 -68.35 -3.84
N THR A 206 -78.92 -69.15 -3.32
CA THR A 206 -77.83 -68.68 -2.45
C THR A 206 -76.86 -67.77 -3.20
N MET A 207 -76.47 -68.15 -4.42
CA MET A 207 -75.49 -67.39 -5.20
C MET A 207 -76.12 -66.19 -5.91
N THR A 208 -77.43 -66.20 -6.21
CA THR A 208 -78.09 -65.10 -6.91
C THR A 208 -78.68 -64.04 -5.98
N ASN A 209 -78.77 -64.31 -4.68
CA ASN A 209 -79.28 -63.37 -3.68
C ASN A 209 -78.40 -62.11 -3.60
N GLY A 210 -78.95 -60.95 -3.98
CA GLY A 210 -78.24 -59.67 -3.96
C GLY A 210 -77.33 -59.38 -5.17
N THR A 211 -77.31 -60.25 -6.20
CA THR A 211 -76.48 -60.09 -7.42
C THR A 211 -77.22 -59.40 -8.56
N ASN A 212 -76.48 -58.85 -9.53
CA ASN A 212 -77.06 -58.17 -10.70
C ASN A 212 -77.51 -59.16 -11.81
N GLU A 213 -78.38 -58.74 -12.73
CA GLU A 213 -78.98 -59.65 -13.74
C GLU A 213 -77.94 -60.32 -14.65
N THR A 214 -76.82 -59.65 -14.92
CA THR A 214 -75.72 -60.21 -15.73
C THR A 214 -74.98 -61.32 -14.96
N GLU A 215 -74.70 -61.12 -13.67
CA GLU A 215 -74.13 -62.15 -12.79
C GLU A 215 -75.08 -63.33 -12.62
N LYS A 216 -76.39 -63.09 -12.50
CA LYS A 216 -77.39 -64.18 -12.43
C LYS A 216 -77.39 -65.04 -13.70
N MET A 217 -77.31 -64.41 -14.88
CA MET A 217 -77.18 -65.16 -16.13
C MET A 217 -75.92 -66.01 -16.15
N PHE A 218 -74.78 -65.44 -15.76
CA PHE A 218 -73.52 -66.17 -15.67
C PHE A 218 -73.58 -67.34 -14.67
N ILE A 219 -74.03 -67.08 -13.44
CA ILE A 219 -74.19 -68.09 -12.38
C ILE A 219 -75.12 -69.20 -12.88
N SER A 220 -76.25 -68.86 -13.53
CA SER A 220 -77.18 -69.85 -14.09
C SER A 220 -76.51 -70.73 -15.15
N ALA A 221 -75.75 -70.14 -16.07
CA ALA A 221 -75.10 -70.88 -17.16
C ALA A 221 -74.02 -71.82 -16.61
N TYR A 222 -73.22 -71.33 -15.66
CA TYR A 222 -72.16 -72.11 -15.04
C TYR A 222 -72.71 -73.22 -14.13
N LEU A 223 -73.73 -72.93 -13.32
CA LEU A 223 -74.40 -73.90 -12.47
C LEU A 223 -75.10 -74.99 -13.30
N ASN A 224 -75.66 -74.66 -14.46
CA ASN A 224 -76.25 -75.63 -15.39
C ASN A 224 -75.19 -76.59 -15.95
N ALA A 225 -74.06 -76.04 -16.39
CA ALA A 225 -72.93 -76.85 -16.85
C ALA A 225 -72.38 -77.75 -15.73
N PHE A 226 -72.25 -77.21 -14.52
CA PHE A 226 -71.82 -77.94 -13.33
C PHE A 226 -72.78 -79.08 -12.98
N ASN A 227 -74.08 -78.81 -12.87
CA ASN A 227 -75.12 -79.78 -12.53
C ASN A 227 -75.24 -80.91 -13.57
N SER A 228 -75.18 -80.57 -14.86
CA SER A 228 -75.21 -81.57 -15.94
C SER A 228 -74.01 -82.52 -15.84
N THR A 229 -72.81 -81.97 -15.66
CA THR A 229 -71.58 -82.75 -15.54
C THR A 229 -71.55 -83.56 -14.24
N TRP A 230 -71.99 -82.97 -13.12
CA TRP A 230 -72.14 -83.63 -11.83
C TRP A 230 -73.06 -84.86 -11.91
N THR A 231 -74.22 -84.71 -12.55
CA THR A 231 -75.19 -85.80 -12.73
C THR A 231 -74.62 -86.96 -13.55
N GLN A 232 -73.83 -86.66 -14.57
CA GLN A 232 -73.17 -87.68 -15.41
C GLN A 232 -72.18 -88.54 -14.62
N THR A 233 -71.54 -88.02 -13.56
CA THR A 233 -70.59 -88.80 -12.76
C THR A 233 -71.21 -89.99 -12.01
N PHE A 234 -72.54 -90.09 -11.93
CA PHE A 234 -73.26 -91.15 -11.21
C PHE A 234 -73.85 -92.23 -12.12
N ASN A 235 -73.85 -92.05 -13.45
CA ASN A 235 -74.67 -92.85 -14.37
C ASN A 235 -73.87 -93.78 -15.29
N TYR A 236 -73.59 -95.02 -14.85
CA TYR A 236 -72.68 -96.09 -15.35
C TYR A 236 -72.45 -96.34 -16.87
N SER A 237 -73.06 -95.62 -17.80
CA SER A 237 -73.12 -96.00 -19.21
C SER A 237 -72.36 -95.12 -20.22
N ASN A 238 -71.65 -94.02 -19.86
CA ASN A 238 -70.57 -93.46 -20.70
C ASN A 238 -69.69 -92.32 -20.09
N VAL A 239 -68.39 -92.41 -20.43
CA VAL A 239 -67.26 -91.44 -20.50
C VAL A 239 -66.62 -90.83 -19.22
N LEU A 240 -67.29 -90.60 -18.09
CA LEU A 240 -66.64 -89.95 -16.91
C LEU A 240 -66.99 -90.65 -15.59
N PHE A 241 -66.33 -91.76 -15.23
CA PHE A 241 -66.58 -92.42 -13.91
C PHE A 241 -65.45 -92.27 -12.91
N LEU A 242 -65.82 -91.67 -11.78
CA LEU A 242 -65.20 -91.83 -10.46
C LEU A 242 -65.95 -92.96 -9.71
N PRO A 243 -65.27 -93.80 -8.89
CA PRO A 243 -65.93 -94.80 -8.05
C PRO A 243 -67.03 -94.18 -7.17
N ASN A 244 -68.12 -94.92 -6.90
CA ASN A 244 -69.21 -94.45 -6.02
C ASN A 244 -68.74 -94.10 -4.59
N GLU A 245 -67.62 -94.66 -4.15
CA GLU A 245 -67.00 -94.41 -2.84
C GLU A 245 -66.20 -93.11 -2.77
N THR A 246 -66.06 -92.39 -3.90
CA THR A 246 -65.35 -91.11 -3.95
C THR A 246 -66.10 -90.06 -3.14
N SER A 247 -65.39 -89.37 -2.25
CA SER A 247 -65.96 -88.31 -1.41
C SER A 247 -66.68 -87.25 -2.26
N PRO A 248 -67.82 -86.70 -1.79
CA PRO A 248 -68.52 -85.62 -2.50
C PRO A 248 -67.61 -84.45 -2.88
N ILE A 249 -66.61 -84.15 -2.06
CA ILE A 249 -65.67 -83.05 -2.30
C ILE A 249 -64.66 -83.36 -3.42
N ASP A 250 -64.17 -84.60 -3.49
CA ASP A 250 -63.25 -85.03 -4.55
C ASP A 250 -63.97 -85.12 -5.89
N ARG A 251 -65.23 -85.55 -5.86
CA ARG A 251 -66.14 -85.53 -7.02
C ARG A 251 -66.43 -84.10 -7.46
N ALA A 252 -66.62 -83.16 -6.54
CA ALA A 252 -66.87 -81.76 -6.87
C ALA A 252 -65.66 -81.10 -7.47
N SER A 253 -64.48 -81.33 -6.89
CA SER A 253 -63.20 -80.89 -7.45
C SER A 253 -63.00 -81.41 -8.87
N PHE A 254 -63.32 -82.69 -9.13
CA PHE A 254 -63.24 -83.27 -10.46
C PHE A 254 -64.19 -82.60 -11.46
N VAL A 255 -65.45 -82.39 -11.07
CA VAL A 255 -66.45 -81.72 -11.92
C VAL A 255 -66.06 -80.26 -12.17
N THR A 256 -65.63 -79.54 -11.13
CA THR A 256 -65.13 -78.17 -11.24
C THR A 256 -63.95 -78.11 -12.21
N ASN A 257 -63.03 -79.07 -12.18
CA ASN A 257 -61.90 -79.10 -13.11
C ASN A 257 -62.30 -79.27 -14.58
N ILE A 258 -63.47 -79.86 -14.85
CA ILE A 258 -64.01 -80.03 -16.21
C ILE A 258 -64.79 -78.78 -16.64
N THR A 259 -65.57 -78.20 -15.73
CA THR A 259 -66.53 -77.15 -16.06
C THR A 259 -65.95 -75.74 -15.93
N ALA A 260 -65.07 -75.50 -14.95
CA ALA A 260 -64.46 -74.19 -14.72
C ALA A 260 -63.67 -73.66 -15.93
N PRO A 261 -62.88 -74.49 -16.66
CA PRO A 261 -62.18 -74.00 -17.85
C PRO A 261 -63.09 -73.50 -18.97
N MET A 262 -64.37 -73.92 -18.99
CA MET A 262 -65.35 -73.41 -19.95
C MET A 262 -65.65 -71.92 -19.74
N ILE A 263 -65.45 -71.40 -18.52
CA ILE A 263 -65.58 -69.96 -18.19
C ILE A 263 -64.54 -69.13 -18.96
N PHE A 264 -63.34 -69.65 -19.21
CA PHE A 264 -62.28 -68.92 -19.91
C PHE A 264 -62.62 -68.64 -21.39
N GLY A 265 -63.60 -69.35 -21.94
CA GLY A 265 -64.06 -69.18 -23.33
C GLY A 265 -65.23 -68.21 -23.48
N PHE A 266 -65.73 -67.60 -22.40
CA PHE A 266 -66.86 -66.68 -22.46
C PHE A 266 -66.43 -65.38 -23.15
N GLU A 267 -67.05 -65.05 -24.29
CA GLU A 267 -66.84 -63.76 -24.95
C GLU A 267 -67.74 -62.68 -24.31
N PRO A 268 -67.22 -61.45 -24.07
CA PRO A 268 -66.02 -60.87 -24.66
C PRO A 268 -64.90 -60.65 -23.62
N ALA A 269 -64.22 -61.71 -23.17
CA ALA A 269 -63.00 -61.54 -22.38
C ALA A 269 -61.76 -61.40 -23.30
N ASP A 270 -60.91 -60.42 -23.04
CA ASP A 270 -59.67 -60.21 -23.79
C ASP A 270 -58.60 -61.28 -23.47
N SER A 271 -57.47 -61.28 -24.18
CA SER A 271 -56.43 -62.29 -23.99
C SER A 271 -55.75 -62.23 -22.62
N GLU A 272 -55.68 -61.05 -21.98
CA GLU A 272 -55.06 -60.87 -20.67
C GLU A 272 -56.00 -61.31 -19.55
N GLU A 273 -57.29 -60.94 -19.63
CA GLU A 273 -58.35 -61.41 -18.74
C GLU A 273 -58.45 -62.93 -18.77
N LYS A 274 -58.38 -63.56 -19.95
CA LYS A 274 -58.38 -65.03 -20.09
C LYS A 274 -57.20 -65.69 -19.36
N GLU A 275 -56.03 -65.08 -19.39
CA GLU A 275 -54.84 -65.62 -18.73
C GLU A 275 -54.89 -65.39 -17.21
N PHE A 276 -55.41 -64.24 -16.77
CA PHE A 276 -55.69 -63.95 -15.36
C PHE A 276 -56.69 -64.96 -14.76
N LEU A 277 -57.80 -65.22 -15.46
CA LEU A 277 -58.82 -66.20 -15.06
C LEU A 277 -58.21 -67.62 -14.89
N LYS A 278 -57.38 -68.05 -15.84
CA LYS A 278 -56.66 -69.34 -15.74
C LYS A 278 -55.73 -69.38 -14.54
N THR A 279 -55.00 -68.30 -14.29
CA THR A 279 -54.02 -68.24 -13.20
C THR A 279 -54.71 -68.31 -11.83
N VAL A 280 -55.85 -67.63 -11.67
CA VAL A 280 -56.69 -67.75 -10.46
C VAL A 280 -57.21 -69.18 -10.30
N PHE A 281 -57.69 -69.80 -11.38
CA PHE A 281 -58.20 -71.18 -11.34
C PHE A 281 -57.14 -72.22 -10.95
N LEU A 282 -55.92 -72.12 -11.46
CA LEU A 282 -54.86 -73.09 -11.18
C LEU A 282 -54.38 -73.08 -9.72
N ASN A 283 -54.66 -72.00 -8.98
CA ASN A 283 -54.10 -71.78 -7.65
C ASN A 283 -55.10 -71.99 -6.51
N PHE A 284 -56.40 -72.05 -6.78
CA PHE A 284 -57.42 -72.33 -5.76
C PHE A 284 -58.10 -73.67 -6.00
N THR A 285 -58.71 -74.19 -4.94
CA THR A 285 -59.57 -75.36 -4.99
C THR A 285 -60.93 -75.00 -4.42
N ILE A 286 -61.92 -75.87 -4.61
CA ILE A 286 -63.27 -75.71 -4.06
C ILE A 286 -63.30 -75.55 -2.52
N THR A 287 -62.23 -75.97 -1.83
CA THR A 287 -62.06 -75.83 -0.37
C THR A 287 -61.20 -74.66 0.06
N THR A 288 -60.30 -74.18 -0.80
CA THR A 288 -59.28 -73.18 -0.42
C THR A 288 -59.56 -71.80 -0.99
N TRP A 289 -60.54 -71.65 -1.88
CA TRP A 289 -60.85 -70.36 -2.51
C TRP A 289 -61.31 -69.28 -1.53
N THR A 290 -61.89 -69.63 -0.37
CA THR A 290 -62.27 -68.68 0.71
C THR A 290 -61.14 -68.39 1.69
N ASN A 291 -59.97 -69.01 1.52
CA ASN A 291 -58.83 -68.76 2.40
C ASN A 291 -58.23 -67.40 2.04
N ASP A 292 -58.55 -66.38 2.84
CA ASP A 292 -58.05 -65.02 2.69
C ASP A 292 -56.52 -64.98 2.54
N THR A 293 -55.79 -65.86 3.23
CA THR A 293 -54.32 -65.92 3.14
C THR A 293 -53.83 -66.40 1.78
N GLU A 294 -54.45 -67.42 1.19
CA GLU A 294 -54.10 -67.91 -0.16
C GLU A 294 -54.51 -66.89 -1.24
N GLN A 295 -55.64 -66.22 -1.06
CA GLN A 295 -56.08 -65.12 -1.92
C GLN A 295 -55.10 -63.94 -1.90
N GLU A 296 -54.69 -63.52 -0.70
CA GLU A 296 -53.69 -62.47 -0.52
C GLU A 296 -52.36 -62.85 -1.17
N LEU A 297 -51.92 -64.10 -1.01
CA LEU A 297 -50.63 -64.57 -1.51
C LEU A 297 -50.61 -64.65 -3.05
N LEU A 298 -51.71 -65.06 -3.69
CA LEU A 298 -51.83 -65.00 -5.14
C LEU A 298 -51.89 -63.56 -5.67
N ALA A 299 -52.69 -62.70 -5.04
CA ALA A 299 -52.78 -61.29 -5.41
C ALA A 299 -51.40 -60.60 -5.32
N CYS A 300 -50.60 -60.93 -4.29
CA CYS A 300 -49.24 -60.44 -4.16
C CYS A 300 -48.30 -60.94 -5.27
N ARG A 301 -48.37 -62.24 -5.64
CA ARG A 301 -47.53 -62.78 -6.73
C ARG A 301 -47.85 -62.13 -8.08
N LEU A 302 -49.13 -61.92 -8.36
CA LEU A 302 -49.59 -61.24 -9.58
C LEU A 302 -49.22 -59.75 -9.56
N ALA A 303 -49.38 -59.07 -8.42
CA ALA A 303 -48.94 -57.69 -8.24
C ALA A 303 -47.43 -57.53 -8.43
N ASN A 304 -46.63 -58.48 -7.97
CA ASN A 304 -45.19 -58.53 -8.22
C ASN A 304 -44.89 -58.58 -9.73
N SER A 305 -45.45 -59.56 -10.46
CA SER A 305 -45.19 -59.67 -11.89
C SER A 305 -45.64 -58.45 -12.68
N THR A 306 -46.80 -57.88 -12.34
CA THR A 306 -47.34 -56.70 -13.03
C THR A 306 -46.53 -55.45 -12.70
N SER A 307 -46.20 -55.21 -11.42
CA SER A 307 -45.36 -54.07 -11.04
C SER A 307 -43.97 -54.16 -11.65
N TRP A 308 -43.32 -55.34 -11.65
CA TRP A 308 -42.03 -55.53 -12.32
C TRP A 308 -42.10 -55.23 -13.81
N SER A 309 -43.16 -55.66 -14.52
CA SER A 309 -43.34 -55.36 -15.94
C SER A 309 -43.47 -53.86 -16.23
N GLN A 310 -44.24 -53.12 -15.41
CA GLN A 310 -44.41 -51.66 -15.50
C GLN A 310 -43.10 -50.91 -15.21
N ILE A 311 -42.38 -51.38 -14.18
CA ILE A 311 -41.07 -50.88 -13.76
C ILE A 311 -40.07 -51.07 -14.91
N VAL A 312 -40.01 -52.24 -15.52
CA VAL A 312 -39.12 -52.56 -16.65
C VAL A 312 -39.48 -51.77 -17.92
N SER A 313 -40.77 -51.59 -18.24
CA SER A 313 -41.18 -50.82 -19.42
C SER A 313 -40.76 -49.34 -19.32
N ASN A 314 -40.74 -48.80 -18.10
CA ASN A 314 -40.31 -47.42 -17.84
C ASN A 314 -38.78 -47.26 -17.83
N MET A 315 -38.02 -48.37 -17.80
CA MET A 315 -36.55 -48.38 -17.69
C MET A 315 -35.80 -48.71 -18.99
N ALA A 316 -36.48 -48.79 -20.13
CA ALA A 316 -35.91 -49.27 -21.39
C ALA A 316 -34.64 -48.54 -21.89
N ASN A 317 -34.34 -47.35 -21.34
CA ASN A 317 -33.20 -46.51 -21.72
C ASN A 317 -32.10 -46.38 -20.63
N LEU A 318 -32.17 -47.12 -19.52
CA LEU A 318 -31.18 -47.01 -18.42
C LEU A 318 -29.96 -47.94 -18.61
N PRO A 319 -28.78 -47.59 -18.06
CA PRO A 319 -27.61 -48.46 -18.03
C PRO A 319 -27.85 -49.79 -17.30
N GLN A 320 -27.17 -50.86 -17.76
CA GLN A 320 -27.30 -52.21 -17.18
C GLN A 320 -27.03 -52.28 -15.67
N GLU A 321 -26.07 -51.50 -15.17
CA GLU A 321 -25.74 -51.45 -13.73
C GLU A 321 -26.90 -50.88 -12.89
N GLN A 322 -27.59 -49.85 -13.37
CA GLN A 322 -28.74 -49.28 -12.67
C GLN A 322 -29.93 -50.24 -12.65
N ILE A 323 -30.14 -50.98 -13.75
CA ILE A 323 -31.17 -52.02 -13.82
C ILE A 323 -30.90 -53.13 -12.79
N GLN A 324 -29.64 -53.52 -12.58
CA GLN A 324 -29.27 -54.51 -11.57
C GLN A 324 -29.58 -54.03 -10.15
N VAL A 325 -29.24 -52.79 -9.82
CA VAL A 325 -29.52 -52.19 -8.50
C VAL A 325 -31.02 -52.10 -8.24
N ILE A 326 -31.80 -51.62 -9.21
CA ILE A 326 -33.27 -51.53 -9.09
C ILE A 326 -33.89 -52.93 -8.94
N SER A 327 -33.38 -53.92 -9.69
CA SER A 327 -33.85 -55.31 -9.58
C SER A 327 -33.56 -55.92 -8.20
N ALA A 328 -32.39 -55.66 -7.62
CA ALA A 328 -32.01 -56.15 -6.30
C ALA A 328 -32.88 -55.51 -5.19
N TYR A 329 -33.14 -54.20 -5.31
CA TYR A 329 -34.03 -53.49 -4.40
C TYR A 329 -35.47 -54.02 -4.48
N HIS A 330 -36.01 -54.14 -5.69
CA HIS A 330 -37.36 -54.65 -5.93
C HIS A 330 -37.56 -56.07 -5.36
N ASN A 331 -36.61 -56.98 -5.60
CA ASN A 331 -36.67 -58.32 -5.06
C ASN A 331 -36.60 -58.34 -3.52
N SER A 332 -35.76 -57.50 -2.93
CA SER A 332 -35.66 -57.38 -1.47
C SER A 332 -36.97 -56.86 -0.86
N PHE A 333 -37.56 -55.83 -1.49
CA PHE A 333 -38.88 -55.30 -1.14
C PHE A 333 -39.97 -56.37 -1.17
N ASN A 334 -40.08 -57.09 -2.28
CA ASN A 334 -41.07 -58.14 -2.43
C ASN A 334 -40.90 -59.26 -1.40
N ASN A 335 -39.66 -59.65 -1.10
CA ASN A 335 -39.39 -60.69 -0.09
C ASN A 335 -39.84 -60.25 1.31
N CYS A 336 -39.65 -58.99 1.68
CA CYS A 336 -40.15 -58.46 2.96
C CYS A 336 -41.68 -58.37 2.96
N TYR A 337 -42.27 -57.86 1.87
CA TYR A 337 -43.73 -57.72 1.74
C TYR A 337 -44.42 -59.09 1.84
N LEU A 338 -43.91 -60.10 1.14
CA LEU A 338 -44.39 -61.48 1.20
C LEU A 338 -44.05 -62.17 2.53
N GLY A 339 -42.87 -61.91 3.11
CA GLY A 339 -42.45 -62.48 4.39
C GLY A 339 -43.39 -62.10 5.53
N SER A 340 -43.85 -60.84 5.55
CA SER A 340 -44.84 -60.36 6.52
C SER A 340 -46.17 -61.13 6.50
N LEU A 341 -46.54 -61.73 5.36
CA LEU A 341 -47.75 -62.55 5.20
C LEU A 341 -47.60 -63.99 5.70
N THR A 342 -46.37 -64.49 5.84
CA THR A 342 -46.10 -65.84 6.35
C THR A 342 -45.87 -65.87 7.88
N GLN A 343 -45.53 -64.71 8.46
CA GLN A 343 -45.39 -64.49 9.91
C GLN A 343 -46.63 -63.77 10.48
N ILE A 344 -47.81 -64.34 10.33
CA ILE A 344 -49.05 -63.80 10.91
C ILE A 344 -49.11 -64.14 12.40
N SER A 345 -48.30 -63.46 13.21
CA SER A 345 -48.51 -63.42 14.66
C SER A 345 -48.32 -62.05 15.30
N GLU A 346 -47.78 -61.04 14.60
CA GLU A 346 -47.48 -59.74 15.23
C GLU A 346 -48.01 -58.49 14.49
N ILE A 347 -48.68 -58.66 13.34
CA ILE A 347 -49.31 -57.54 12.62
C ILE A 347 -50.80 -57.86 12.46
N PRO A 348 -51.74 -57.04 12.98
CA PRO A 348 -53.16 -57.34 12.94
C PRO A 348 -53.65 -57.47 11.49
N SER A 349 -54.18 -58.64 11.15
CA SER A 349 -54.69 -58.97 9.82
C SER A 349 -55.95 -58.21 9.42
N THR A 350 -56.53 -57.44 10.34
CA THR A 350 -57.70 -56.58 10.11
C THR A 350 -57.37 -55.12 10.45
N GLY A 351 -57.45 -54.25 9.44
CA GLY A 351 -57.43 -52.80 9.63
C GLY A 351 -56.21 -52.03 9.13
N ILE A 352 -55.17 -52.69 8.62
CA ILE A 352 -53.97 -52.02 8.07
C ILE A 352 -54.07 -51.92 6.55
N THR A 353 -53.88 -50.72 6.00
CA THR A 353 -53.96 -50.47 4.56
C THR A 353 -52.75 -51.07 3.82
N PRO A 354 -52.86 -51.39 2.52
CA PRO A 354 -51.71 -51.86 1.73
C PRO A 354 -50.52 -50.88 1.73
N GLU A 355 -50.82 -49.58 1.83
CA GLU A 355 -49.83 -48.49 1.93
C GLU A 355 -49.08 -48.53 3.26
N GLU A 356 -49.76 -48.71 4.39
CA GLU A 356 -49.12 -48.86 5.72
C GLU A 356 -48.21 -50.09 5.76
N ARG A 357 -48.62 -51.18 5.09
CA ARG A 357 -47.82 -52.40 4.96
C ARG A 357 -46.59 -52.20 4.06
N ALA A 358 -46.75 -51.48 2.95
CA ALA A 358 -45.66 -51.10 2.07
C ALA A 358 -44.65 -50.21 2.81
N LYS A 359 -45.14 -49.22 3.56
CA LYS A 359 -44.32 -48.34 4.41
C LYS A 359 -43.48 -49.13 5.41
N HIS A 360 -44.08 -50.07 6.14
CA HIS A 360 -43.33 -50.94 7.05
C HIS A 360 -42.18 -51.71 6.36
N CYS A 361 -42.42 -52.19 5.13
CA CYS A 361 -41.39 -52.89 4.35
C CYS A 361 -40.28 -51.95 3.89
N ILE A 362 -40.64 -50.74 3.42
CA ILE A 362 -39.66 -49.70 3.07
C ILE A 362 -38.80 -49.36 4.29
N ASP A 363 -39.43 -49.14 5.45
CA ASP A 363 -38.74 -48.80 6.69
C ASP A 363 -37.78 -49.91 7.17
N SER A 364 -38.10 -51.16 6.84
CA SER A 364 -37.27 -52.32 7.17
C SER A 364 -36.10 -52.52 6.20
N ILE A 365 -36.25 -52.17 4.92
CA ILE A 365 -35.31 -52.54 3.86
C ILE A 365 -34.42 -51.37 3.43
N ALA A 366 -34.97 -50.16 3.36
CA ALA A 366 -34.24 -48.99 2.90
C ALA A 366 -32.96 -48.75 3.74
N PRO A 367 -32.98 -48.79 5.08
CA PRO A 367 -31.75 -48.63 5.87
C PRO A 367 -30.68 -49.69 5.56
N ILE A 368 -31.10 -50.95 5.38
CA ILE A 368 -30.20 -52.07 5.07
C ILE A 368 -29.57 -51.91 3.68
N PHE A 369 -30.38 -51.49 2.70
CA PHE A 369 -29.96 -51.37 1.32
C PHE A 369 -28.91 -50.26 1.10
N PHE A 370 -29.03 -49.15 1.84
CA PHE A 370 -28.06 -48.04 1.78
C PHE A 370 -26.96 -48.13 2.86
N GLY A 371 -26.87 -49.25 3.58
CA GLY A 371 -25.84 -49.48 4.60
C GLY A 371 -25.92 -48.51 5.78
N PHE A 372 -27.12 -48.01 6.10
CA PHE A 372 -27.35 -47.01 7.15
C PHE A 372 -27.79 -47.68 8.46
N ASP A 373 -27.08 -47.38 9.56
CA ASP A 373 -27.46 -47.83 10.91
C ASP A 373 -28.27 -46.74 11.63
N ALA A 374 -29.59 -46.93 11.69
CA ALA A 374 -30.51 -46.00 12.34
C ALA A 374 -30.29 -45.84 13.86
N SER A 375 -29.59 -46.78 14.51
CA SER A 375 -29.26 -46.69 15.94
C SER A 375 -28.03 -45.83 16.22
N LYS A 376 -27.17 -45.62 15.22
CA LYS A 376 -25.93 -44.82 15.29
C LYS A 376 -25.71 -44.01 14.00
N PRO A 377 -26.58 -43.01 13.74
CA PRO A 377 -26.53 -42.23 12.51
C PRO A 377 -25.17 -41.52 12.29
N GLU A 378 -24.49 -41.11 13.36
CA GLU A 378 -23.19 -40.42 13.30
C GLU A 378 -22.02 -41.30 12.80
N GLN A 379 -22.15 -42.64 12.86
CA GLN A 379 -21.11 -43.58 12.42
C GLN A 379 -21.27 -44.04 10.97
N SER A 380 -22.36 -43.64 10.30
CA SER A 380 -22.66 -43.99 8.91
C SER A 380 -21.92 -43.07 7.92
N THR A 381 -21.69 -43.56 6.70
CA THR A 381 -21.04 -42.75 5.65
C THR A 381 -21.90 -41.54 5.26
N ARG A 382 -21.27 -40.49 4.71
CA ARG A 382 -21.97 -39.28 4.24
C ARG A 382 -23.05 -39.58 3.20
N GLU A 383 -22.81 -40.58 2.33
CA GLU A 383 -23.77 -41.06 1.34
C GLU A 383 -24.98 -41.75 2.00
N SER A 384 -24.73 -42.61 3.00
CA SER A 384 -25.79 -43.27 3.76
C SER A 384 -26.63 -42.28 4.58
N GLN A 385 -26.00 -41.23 5.13
CA GLN A 385 -26.71 -40.16 5.85
C GLN A 385 -27.59 -39.31 4.91
N PHE A 386 -27.09 -38.99 3.71
CA PHE A 386 -27.88 -38.29 2.70
C PHE A 386 -29.07 -39.13 2.23
N ALA A 387 -28.85 -40.42 1.95
CA ALA A 387 -29.91 -41.35 1.59
C ALA A 387 -30.98 -41.47 2.69
N TYR A 388 -30.58 -41.44 3.97
CA TYR A 388 -31.53 -41.42 5.09
C TYR A 388 -32.38 -40.14 5.16
N GLU A 389 -31.79 -38.96 4.96
CA GLU A 389 -32.53 -37.69 4.94
C GLU A 389 -33.52 -37.63 3.77
N VAL A 390 -33.13 -38.15 2.60
CA VAL A 390 -34.03 -38.34 1.45
C VAL A 390 -35.16 -39.29 1.84
N TRP A 391 -34.83 -40.48 2.34
CA TRP A 391 -35.81 -41.50 2.74
C TRP A 391 -36.87 -40.95 3.70
N LYS A 392 -36.45 -40.24 4.76
CA LYS A 392 -37.33 -39.66 5.78
C LYS A 392 -38.24 -38.54 5.26
N SER A 393 -37.82 -37.85 4.20
CA SER A 393 -38.49 -36.64 3.70
C SER A 393 -39.54 -36.92 2.60
N PHE A 394 -39.45 -38.09 1.97
CA PHE A 394 -40.38 -38.54 0.94
C PHE A 394 -41.37 -39.58 1.47
N GLU A 395 -42.56 -39.60 0.89
CA GLU A 395 -43.60 -40.61 1.11
C GLU A 395 -43.89 -41.32 -0.21
N ILE A 396 -44.63 -42.44 -0.13
CA ILE A 396 -44.93 -43.28 -1.30
C ILE A 396 -45.70 -42.54 -2.41
N GLU A 397 -46.38 -41.44 -2.09
CA GLU A 397 -47.17 -40.64 -3.04
C GLU A 397 -46.39 -39.49 -3.69
N ASP A 398 -45.23 -39.10 -3.15
CA ASP A 398 -44.55 -37.85 -3.54
C ASP A 398 -43.07 -38.00 -3.92
N PHE A 399 -42.61 -39.24 -4.12
CA PHE A 399 -41.23 -39.54 -4.55
C PHE A 399 -40.79 -38.91 -5.88
N ALA A 400 -41.74 -38.45 -6.70
CA ALA A 400 -41.47 -37.71 -7.94
C ALA A 400 -41.58 -36.17 -7.77
N ASN A 401 -41.85 -35.69 -6.55
CA ASN A 401 -42.04 -34.27 -6.27
C ASN A 401 -40.69 -33.54 -6.23
N LYS A 402 -40.40 -32.80 -7.32
CA LYS A 402 -39.19 -31.98 -7.45
C LYS A 402 -39.05 -30.92 -6.36
N SER A 403 -40.15 -30.35 -5.86
CA SER A 403 -40.09 -29.33 -4.80
C SER A 403 -39.54 -29.88 -3.48
N LYS A 404 -39.84 -31.15 -3.16
CA LYS A 404 -39.24 -31.83 -2.00
C LYS A 404 -37.75 -32.11 -2.22
N ALA A 405 -37.37 -32.56 -3.42
CA ALA A 405 -35.97 -32.77 -3.78
C ALA A 405 -35.14 -31.47 -3.67
N HIS A 406 -35.70 -30.36 -4.17
CA HIS A 406 -35.13 -29.02 -4.04
C HIS A 406 -34.92 -28.62 -2.57
N THR A 407 -35.96 -28.77 -1.74
CA THR A 407 -35.91 -28.48 -0.30
C THR A 407 -34.82 -29.29 0.41
N ILE A 408 -34.65 -30.57 0.03
CA ILE A 408 -33.60 -31.42 0.59
C ILE A 408 -32.22 -30.96 0.11
N ALA A 409 -32.04 -30.63 -1.16
CA ALA A 409 -30.78 -30.14 -1.70
C ALA A 409 -30.32 -28.85 -1.02
N ILE A 410 -31.22 -27.86 -0.93
CA ILE A 410 -30.99 -26.59 -0.24
C ILE A 410 -30.63 -26.82 1.22
N ASN A 411 -31.42 -27.61 1.96
CA ASN A 411 -31.15 -27.88 3.38
C ASN A 411 -29.87 -28.68 3.62
N THR A 412 -29.54 -29.62 2.74
CA THR A 412 -28.32 -30.43 2.83
C THR A 412 -27.09 -29.56 2.62
N ILE A 413 -27.12 -28.71 1.60
CA ILE A 413 -26.02 -27.79 1.32
C ILE A 413 -25.92 -26.75 2.43
N ALA A 414 -27.04 -26.15 2.88
CA ALA A 414 -27.07 -25.22 4.02
C ALA A 414 -26.42 -25.80 5.28
N LYS A 415 -26.76 -27.04 5.65
CA LYS A 415 -26.15 -27.76 6.77
C LYS A 415 -24.64 -27.95 6.59
N SER A 416 -24.18 -28.24 5.37
CA SER A 416 -22.77 -28.52 5.09
C SER A 416 -21.89 -27.29 4.90
N SER A 417 -22.46 -26.19 4.40
CA SER A 417 -21.73 -24.94 4.12
C SER A 417 -21.93 -23.89 5.21
N ASN A 418 -22.83 -24.11 6.16
CA ASN A 418 -23.22 -23.14 7.20
C ASN A 418 -23.70 -21.80 6.61
N LEU A 419 -24.40 -21.85 5.46
CA LEU A 419 -24.93 -20.68 4.76
C LEU A 419 -26.45 -20.60 4.92
N ASP A 420 -26.98 -19.39 4.85
CA ASP A 420 -28.42 -19.16 4.94
C ASP A 420 -29.18 -19.75 3.74
N VAL A 421 -30.36 -20.30 4.02
CA VAL A 421 -31.24 -20.93 3.02
C VAL A 421 -31.64 -19.92 1.96
N ASN A 422 -31.95 -18.67 2.33
CA ASN A 422 -32.35 -17.65 1.36
C ASN A 422 -31.21 -17.28 0.39
N PHE A 423 -29.95 -17.38 0.82
CA PHE A 423 -28.81 -17.13 -0.06
C PHE A 423 -28.65 -18.26 -1.09
N LEU A 424 -28.83 -19.51 -0.67
CA LEU A 424 -28.79 -20.67 -1.58
C LEU A 424 -29.93 -20.66 -2.60
N GLU A 425 -31.13 -20.25 -2.19
CA GLU A 425 -32.27 -20.07 -3.12
C GLU A 425 -31.94 -19.06 -4.21
N LYS A 426 -31.32 -17.92 -3.86
CA LYS A 426 -30.89 -16.95 -4.87
C LYS A 426 -29.79 -17.47 -5.80
N ILE A 427 -28.91 -18.37 -5.33
CA ILE A 427 -27.90 -19.03 -6.20
C ILE A 427 -28.60 -19.99 -7.16
N TYR A 428 -29.60 -20.73 -6.68
CA TYR A 428 -30.39 -21.63 -7.52
C TYR A 428 -31.16 -20.86 -8.60
N ASP A 429 -31.69 -19.68 -8.28
CA ASP A 429 -32.39 -18.81 -9.23
C ASP A 429 -31.51 -18.30 -10.41
N LEU A 430 -30.18 -18.48 -10.35
CA LEU A 430 -29.27 -18.19 -11.47
C LEU A 430 -29.49 -19.12 -12.67
N GLY A 431 -30.20 -20.23 -12.49
CA GLY A 431 -30.54 -21.21 -13.55
C GLY A 431 -29.45 -22.24 -13.79
N GLU A 432 -29.72 -23.32 -14.53
CA GLU A 432 -28.84 -24.50 -14.63
C GLU A 432 -27.48 -24.23 -15.33
N ASN A 433 -27.40 -23.23 -16.20
CA ASN A 433 -26.18 -22.86 -16.94
C ASN A 433 -25.98 -21.33 -16.97
N PRO A 434 -25.57 -20.72 -15.86
CA PRO A 434 -25.31 -19.29 -15.79
C PRO A 434 -24.08 -18.92 -16.62
N LYS A 435 -24.08 -17.73 -17.21
CA LYS A 435 -22.87 -17.18 -17.87
C LYS A 435 -21.94 -16.60 -16.81
N ASP A 436 -20.66 -16.46 -17.13
CA ASP A 436 -19.66 -15.92 -16.19
C ASP A 436 -20.05 -14.53 -15.63
N ASP A 437 -20.60 -13.65 -16.47
CA ASP A 437 -21.07 -12.30 -16.06
C ASP A 437 -22.25 -12.34 -15.06
N THR A 438 -23.03 -13.43 -15.07
CA THR A 438 -24.19 -13.60 -14.17
C THR A 438 -23.76 -13.70 -12.71
N TYR A 439 -22.60 -14.31 -12.42
CA TYR A 439 -22.09 -14.39 -11.05
C TYR A 439 -21.60 -13.03 -10.52
N SER A 440 -20.97 -12.22 -11.38
CA SER A 440 -20.55 -10.86 -11.02
C SER A 440 -21.75 -9.96 -10.72
N GLN A 441 -22.80 -10.01 -11.56
CA GLN A 441 -24.05 -9.27 -11.30
C GLN A 441 -24.74 -9.73 -10.01
N PHE A 442 -24.73 -11.05 -9.75
CA PHE A 442 -25.25 -11.61 -8.50
C PHE A 442 -24.49 -11.10 -7.29
N SER A 443 -23.16 -11.21 -7.27
CA SER A 443 -22.34 -10.72 -6.16
C SER A 443 -22.53 -9.23 -5.93
N HIS A 444 -22.57 -8.42 -7.01
CA HIS A 444 -22.82 -6.99 -6.92
C HIS A 444 -24.15 -6.67 -6.22
N SER A 445 -25.24 -7.36 -6.60
CA SER A 445 -26.56 -7.16 -5.98
C SER A 445 -26.61 -7.52 -4.49
N ILE A 446 -25.78 -8.47 -4.04
CA ILE A 446 -25.67 -8.84 -2.62
C ILE A 446 -24.90 -7.75 -1.86
N ILE A 447 -23.82 -7.22 -2.46
CA ILE A 447 -23.03 -6.14 -1.89
C ILE A 447 -23.87 -4.87 -1.70
N GLU A 448 -24.62 -4.44 -2.72
CA GLU A 448 -25.48 -3.25 -2.69
C GLU A 448 -26.59 -3.29 -1.63
N ASN A 449 -27.05 -4.48 -1.24
CA ASN A 449 -28.17 -4.63 -0.31
C ASN A 449 -27.74 -5.02 1.13
N GLY A 450 -26.45 -5.22 1.38
CA GLY A 450 -25.92 -5.65 2.67
C GLY A 450 -24.77 -4.79 3.20
N THR A 451 -24.31 -5.09 4.40
CA THR A 451 -23.12 -4.50 5.04
C THR A 451 -22.09 -5.58 5.31
N ILE A 452 -20.85 -5.18 5.61
CA ILE A 452 -19.70 -6.06 5.89
C ILE A 452 -20.06 -7.21 6.84
N TRP A 453 -20.81 -6.91 7.90
CA TRP A 453 -21.20 -7.89 8.92
C TRP A 453 -22.47 -8.69 8.61
N THR A 454 -23.23 -8.30 7.59
CA THR A 454 -24.48 -8.97 7.20
C THR A 454 -24.36 -9.75 5.89
N TYR A 455 -23.20 -9.70 5.22
CA TYR A 455 -22.98 -10.49 4.02
C TYR A 455 -23.06 -12.00 4.32
N PRO A 456 -23.65 -12.79 3.40
CA PRO A 456 -23.87 -14.23 3.61
C PRO A 456 -22.54 -15.01 3.65
N VAL A 457 -21.52 -14.50 2.95
CA VAL A 457 -20.16 -15.03 2.99
C VAL A 457 -19.30 -14.08 3.80
N GLN A 458 -18.81 -14.54 4.95
CA GLN A 458 -17.95 -13.75 5.83
C GLN A 458 -16.48 -14.01 5.53
N ILE A 459 -15.75 -12.95 5.18
CA ILE A 459 -14.30 -12.99 5.06
C ILE A 459 -13.71 -12.91 6.47
N PRO A 460 -12.58 -13.61 6.78
CA PRO A 460 -11.98 -13.54 8.10
C PRO A 460 -11.68 -12.10 8.51
N LYS A 461 -12.11 -11.70 9.73
CA LYS A 461 -12.06 -10.33 10.26
C LYS A 461 -10.72 -9.62 10.04
N ARG A 462 -9.60 -10.32 10.11
CA ARG A 462 -8.25 -9.80 9.85
C ARG A 462 -8.04 -9.19 8.46
N TYR A 463 -8.73 -9.69 7.43
CA TYR A 463 -8.66 -9.11 6.08
C TYR A 463 -9.44 -7.80 6.04
N VAL A 464 -10.55 -7.74 6.76
CA VAL A 464 -11.29 -6.50 7.01
C VAL A 464 -10.39 -5.51 7.75
N GLU A 465 -9.68 -5.93 8.80
CA GLU A 465 -8.78 -5.07 9.61
C GLU A 465 -7.58 -4.48 8.84
N LYS A 466 -7.28 -4.95 7.61
CA LYS A 466 -6.27 -4.34 6.71
C LYS A 466 -6.82 -3.15 5.91
N MET A 467 -8.13 -3.11 5.68
CA MET A 467 -8.79 -2.07 4.89
C MET A 467 -9.78 -1.24 5.72
N VAL A 468 -10.14 -1.69 6.91
CA VAL A 468 -11.03 -1.02 7.86
C VAL A 468 -10.35 -1.01 9.22
N SER A 469 -10.34 0.12 9.92
CA SER A 469 -9.69 0.24 11.23
C SER A 469 -10.35 -0.67 12.28
N LYS A 470 -9.63 -1.00 13.34
CA LYS A 470 -10.16 -1.83 14.45
C LYS A 470 -11.38 -1.21 15.13
N GLU A 471 -11.44 0.12 15.18
CA GLU A 471 -12.56 0.88 15.75
C GLU A 471 -13.72 1.07 14.75
N ASN A 472 -13.59 0.56 13.51
CA ASN A 472 -14.55 0.74 12.41
C ASN A 472 -14.83 2.20 12.06
N ASP A 473 -13.91 3.13 12.32
CA ASP A 473 -14.07 4.56 12.05
C ASP A 473 -13.38 5.02 10.76
N LEU A 474 -12.55 4.15 10.16
CA LEU A 474 -11.73 4.45 8.98
C LEU A 474 -11.71 3.29 7.99
N MET A 475 -11.85 3.59 6.71
CA MET A 475 -11.71 2.64 5.59
C MET A 475 -10.70 3.17 4.59
N MET A 476 -9.88 2.26 4.05
CA MET A 476 -8.89 2.52 3.02
C MET A 476 -9.31 1.86 1.71
N ILE A 477 -9.17 2.62 0.63
CA ILE A 477 -9.33 2.14 -0.76
C ILE A 477 -8.03 2.44 -1.48
N LEU A 478 -7.46 1.42 -2.11
CA LEU A 478 -6.20 1.50 -2.85
C LEU A 478 -6.50 1.53 -4.35
N ILE A 479 -5.95 2.52 -5.05
CA ILE A 479 -6.08 2.67 -6.50
C ILE A 479 -4.67 2.66 -7.08
N GLU A 480 -4.33 1.59 -7.79
CA GLU A 480 -3.02 1.40 -8.42
C GLU A 480 -3.04 1.86 -9.88
N PHE A 481 -1.97 2.52 -10.30
CA PHE A 481 -1.78 3.01 -11.67
C PHE A 481 -0.63 2.27 -12.36
N SER A 482 -0.68 2.22 -13.69
CA SER A 482 0.38 1.61 -14.49
C SER A 482 1.71 2.35 -14.30
N LEU A 483 2.81 1.60 -14.20
CA LEU A 483 4.17 2.16 -14.16
C LEU A 483 4.53 2.96 -15.43
N ASP A 484 3.82 2.70 -16.54
CA ASP A 484 4.00 3.44 -17.81
C ASP A 484 3.18 4.75 -17.86
N SER A 485 2.33 5.01 -16.86
CA SER A 485 1.58 6.26 -16.78
C SER A 485 2.52 7.43 -16.52
N SER A 486 2.43 8.48 -17.33
CA SER A 486 3.22 9.70 -17.09
C SER A 486 2.81 10.36 -15.77
N ASP A 487 3.76 11.00 -15.08
CA ASP A 487 3.50 11.78 -13.86
C ASP A 487 2.33 12.76 -14.05
N ASP A 488 2.18 13.32 -15.25
CA ASP A 488 1.09 14.25 -15.58
C ASP A 488 -0.30 13.59 -15.56
N ILE A 489 -0.43 12.35 -16.05
CA ILE A 489 -1.68 11.58 -16.01
C ILE A 489 -2.05 11.28 -14.55
N MET A 490 -1.08 10.84 -13.74
CA MET A 490 -1.30 10.58 -12.32
C MET A 490 -1.73 11.84 -11.56
N LYS A 491 -1.08 12.99 -11.82
CA LYS A 491 -1.46 14.27 -11.23
C LYS A 491 -2.88 14.69 -11.61
N GLU A 492 -3.29 14.47 -12.86
CA GLU A 492 -4.65 14.79 -13.30
C GLU A 492 -5.68 13.85 -12.68
N ASN A 493 -5.38 12.56 -12.60
CA ASN A 493 -6.23 11.57 -11.92
C ASN A 493 -6.43 11.89 -10.43
N VAL A 494 -5.40 12.36 -9.73
CA VAL A 494 -5.54 12.86 -8.34
C VAL A 494 -6.56 14.00 -8.26
N LYS A 495 -6.50 14.97 -9.18
CA LYS A 495 -7.44 16.11 -9.20
C LYS A 495 -8.86 15.65 -9.48
N GLU A 496 -9.05 14.76 -10.46
CA GLU A 496 -10.38 14.25 -10.80
C GLU A 496 -10.94 13.38 -9.67
N LEU A 497 -10.12 12.52 -9.04
CA LEU A 497 -10.53 11.76 -7.85
C LEU A 497 -10.95 12.66 -6.70
N ARG A 498 -10.20 13.75 -6.42
CA ARG A 498 -10.59 14.72 -5.39
C ARG A 498 -11.90 15.42 -5.72
N LYS A 499 -12.15 15.72 -6.99
CA LYS A 499 -13.42 16.29 -7.45
C LYS A 499 -14.57 15.30 -7.23
N ILE A 500 -14.41 14.04 -7.65
CA ILE A 500 -15.39 12.96 -7.42
C ILE A 500 -15.65 12.80 -5.91
N VAL A 501 -14.60 12.67 -5.10
CA VAL A 501 -14.69 12.54 -3.63
C VAL A 501 -15.41 13.74 -3.01
N SER A 502 -15.12 14.96 -3.47
CA SER A 502 -15.78 16.18 -2.98
C SER A 502 -17.26 16.23 -3.35
N GLU A 503 -17.62 15.86 -4.58
CA GLU A 503 -19.01 15.77 -5.05
C GLU A 503 -19.79 14.73 -4.24
N LEU A 504 -19.24 13.52 -4.06
CA LEU A 504 -19.84 12.46 -3.25
C LEU A 504 -20.02 12.88 -1.77
N LYS A 505 -19.02 13.55 -1.20
CA LYS A 505 -19.12 14.11 0.16
C LYS A 505 -20.28 15.10 0.26
N ASN A 506 -20.46 15.97 -0.73
CA ASN A 506 -21.53 16.97 -0.72
C ASN A 506 -22.92 16.33 -0.91
N GLU A 507 -23.05 15.34 -1.80
CA GLU A 507 -24.28 14.58 -2.04
C GLU A 507 -24.75 13.86 -0.76
N LEU A 508 -23.86 13.16 -0.06
CA LEU A 508 -24.21 12.38 1.13
C LEU A 508 -24.34 13.22 2.42
N ASN A 509 -23.54 14.29 2.58
CA ASN A 509 -23.59 15.13 3.78
C ASN A 509 -24.87 15.98 3.87
N ASN A 510 -25.48 16.33 2.74
CA ASN A 510 -26.76 17.04 2.69
C ASN A 510 -27.92 16.21 3.29
N ASN A 511 -27.76 14.89 3.41
CA ASN A 511 -28.74 13.98 4.01
C ASN A 511 -28.55 13.80 5.54
N GLY A 512 -27.79 14.70 6.19
CA GLY A 512 -27.73 14.83 7.65
C GLY A 512 -26.72 13.94 8.37
N LYS A 513 -25.80 13.27 7.65
CA LYS A 513 -24.82 12.35 8.23
C LYS A 513 -23.42 12.68 7.67
N LYS A 514 -22.47 13.00 8.56
CA LYS A 514 -21.16 13.53 8.18
C LYS A 514 -20.18 12.40 7.81
N ILE A 515 -19.76 12.35 6.56
CA ILE A 515 -18.62 11.54 6.07
C ILE A 515 -17.48 12.48 5.69
N GLN A 516 -16.29 12.14 6.16
CA GLN A 516 -15.04 12.74 5.71
C GLN A 516 -14.35 11.73 4.79
N ALA A 517 -13.71 12.22 3.75
CA ALA A 517 -12.83 11.41 2.92
C ALA A 517 -11.66 12.27 2.45
N TYR A 518 -10.51 11.63 2.30
CA TYR A 518 -9.23 12.24 1.96
C TYR A 518 -8.55 11.44 0.86
N VAL A 519 -8.03 12.13 -0.16
CA VAL A 519 -7.16 11.53 -1.18
C VAL A 519 -5.69 11.76 -0.80
N THR A 520 -4.99 10.66 -0.49
CA THR A 520 -3.58 10.61 -0.09
C THR A 520 -2.80 9.57 -0.93
N GLY A 521 -1.59 9.20 -0.53
CA GLY A 521 -0.63 8.43 -1.33
C GLY A 521 0.38 9.33 -2.03
N SER A 522 1.42 8.74 -2.63
CA SER A 522 2.59 9.48 -3.11
C SER A 522 2.24 10.49 -4.22
N ALA A 523 1.37 10.10 -5.16
CA ALA A 523 0.88 10.99 -6.22
C ALA A 523 0.11 12.20 -5.65
N ALA A 524 -0.73 11.99 -4.63
CA ALA A 524 -1.49 13.08 -4.00
C ALA A 524 -0.60 14.03 -3.19
N ILE A 525 0.43 13.50 -2.53
CA ILE A 525 1.45 14.28 -1.82
C ILE A 525 2.25 15.14 -2.82
N SER A 526 2.64 14.56 -3.95
CA SER A 526 3.35 15.26 -5.02
C SER A 526 2.53 16.43 -5.59
N VAL A 527 1.25 16.22 -5.91
CA VAL A 527 0.32 17.29 -6.35
C VAL A 527 0.18 18.43 -5.34
N ASP A 528 0.00 18.10 -4.05
CA ASP A 528 -0.16 19.12 -3.00
C ASP A 528 1.13 19.91 -2.77
N THR A 529 2.27 19.23 -2.83
CA THR A 529 3.58 19.85 -2.65
C THR A 529 3.91 20.76 -3.83
N GLU A 530 3.59 20.35 -5.06
CA GLU A 530 3.74 21.18 -6.26
C GLU A 530 2.86 22.43 -6.20
N ALA A 531 1.55 22.26 -5.97
CA ALA A 531 0.61 23.39 -5.89
C ALA A 531 1.01 24.39 -4.80
N LYS A 532 1.47 23.88 -3.65
CA LYS A 532 1.93 24.73 -2.56
C LYS A 532 3.25 25.42 -2.89
N SER A 533 4.18 24.72 -3.51
CA SER A 533 5.46 25.30 -3.95
C SER A 533 5.23 26.45 -4.92
N ILE A 534 4.39 26.28 -5.94
CA ILE A 534 4.06 27.35 -6.89
C ILE A 534 3.51 28.59 -6.17
N THR A 535 2.58 28.37 -5.22
CA THR A 535 2.00 29.47 -4.43
C THR A 535 3.04 30.18 -3.57
N ASP A 536 3.94 29.43 -2.95
CA ASP A 536 5.02 29.98 -2.12
C ASP A 536 6.02 30.78 -2.95
N MET A 537 6.36 30.33 -4.15
CA MET A 537 7.23 31.05 -5.09
C MET A 537 6.67 32.45 -5.42
N LEU A 538 5.36 32.54 -5.68
CA LEU A 538 4.68 33.79 -5.99
C LEU A 538 4.70 34.81 -4.83
N ILE A 539 4.92 34.36 -3.60
CA ILE A 539 5.02 35.21 -2.40
C ILE A 539 6.48 35.52 -2.07
N ILE A 540 7.34 34.51 -2.07
CA ILE A 540 8.73 34.61 -1.62
C ILE A 540 9.56 35.48 -2.57
N GLU A 541 9.42 35.32 -3.89
CA GLU A 541 10.28 36.06 -4.83
C GLU A 541 10.04 37.57 -4.80
N PRO A 542 8.79 38.08 -4.89
CA PRO A 542 8.55 39.52 -4.87
C PRO A 542 8.89 40.14 -3.51
N VAL A 543 8.62 39.44 -2.40
CA VAL A 543 8.98 39.92 -1.06
C VAL A 543 10.50 40.03 -0.91
N THR A 544 11.24 39.02 -1.36
CA THR A 544 12.71 39.03 -1.35
C THR A 544 13.25 40.20 -2.15
N ILE A 545 12.80 40.37 -3.39
CA ILE A 545 13.23 41.46 -4.26
C ILE A 545 12.87 42.82 -3.63
N ALA A 546 11.68 42.96 -3.05
CA ALA A 546 11.24 44.19 -2.39
C ALA A 546 12.09 44.52 -1.14
N LEU A 547 12.45 43.53 -0.33
CA LEU A 547 13.32 43.73 0.84
C LEU A 547 14.73 44.14 0.43
N ILE A 548 15.33 43.45 -0.54
CA ILE A 548 16.64 43.82 -1.11
C ILE A 548 16.58 45.25 -1.66
N PHE A 549 15.52 45.56 -2.42
CA PHE A 549 15.31 46.88 -2.98
C PHE A 549 15.24 47.95 -1.90
N LEU A 550 14.44 47.72 -0.86
CA LEU A 550 14.23 48.61 0.27
C LEU A 550 15.55 48.90 1.00
N PHE A 551 16.28 47.85 1.40
CA PHE A 551 17.51 47.99 2.16
C PHE A 551 18.60 48.72 1.37
N ILE A 552 18.81 48.36 0.10
CA ILE A 552 19.80 49.06 -0.74
C ILE A 552 19.38 50.52 -0.98
N SER A 553 18.08 50.77 -1.17
CA SER A 553 17.56 52.13 -1.37
C SER A 553 17.84 53.01 -0.16
N LEU A 554 17.56 52.50 1.03
CA LEU A 554 17.78 53.20 2.30
C LEU A 554 19.27 53.48 2.53
N PHE A 555 20.14 52.52 2.23
CA PHE A 555 21.58 52.66 2.50
C PHE A 555 22.30 53.61 1.52
N PHE A 556 21.95 53.58 0.23
CA PHE A 556 22.54 54.46 -0.78
C PHE A 556 21.76 55.77 -0.97
N LEU A 557 20.57 55.90 -0.36
CA LEU A 557 19.63 57.00 -0.58
C LEU A 557 19.40 57.23 -2.08
N SER A 558 19.21 56.12 -2.80
CA SER A 558 19.10 56.08 -4.25
C SER A 558 18.07 55.04 -4.69
N ILE A 559 17.24 55.41 -5.66
CA ILE A 559 16.24 54.52 -6.26
C ILE A 559 16.85 53.67 -7.38
N VAL A 560 17.94 54.15 -8.01
CA VAL A 560 18.59 53.45 -9.13
C VAL A 560 19.58 52.41 -8.64
N THR A 561 20.28 52.66 -7.53
CA THR A 561 21.30 51.73 -7.02
C THR A 561 20.77 50.30 -6.79
N PRO A 562 19.58 50.05 -6.20
CA PRO A 562 19.08 48.70 -5.97
C PRO A 562 18.90 47.84 -7.22
N PHE A 563 18.53 48.44 -8.35
CA PHE A 563 18.41 47.70 -9.61
C PHE A 563 19.74 47.09 -10.05
N ILE A 564 20.86 47.68 -9.66
CA ILE A 564 22.20 47.24 -10.09
C ILE A 564 22.56 45.88 -9.45
N PRO A 565 22.54 45.71 -8.11
CA PRO A 565 22.68 44.41 -7.47
C PRO A 565 21.60 43.40 -7.90
N LEU A 566 20.34 43.82 -8.02
CA LEU A 566 19.25 42.92 -8.40
C LEU A 566 19.41 42.36 -9.82
N VAL A 567 19.75 43.20 -10.80
CA VAL A 567 20.01 42.73 -12.18
C VAL A 567 21.24 41.82 -12.20
N ASN A 568 22.29 42.18 -11.47
CA ASN A 568 23.52 41.40 -11.41
C ASN A 568 23.29 40.01 -10.78
N ALA A 569 22.59 39.95 -9.64
CA ALA A 569 22.22 38.70 -8.99
C ALA A 569 21.20 37.91 -9.82
N GLY A 570 20.26 38.56 -10.49
CA GLY A 570 19.30 37.94 -11.40
C GLY A 570 19.96 37.28 -12.60
N ILE A 571 20.96 37.92 -13.24
CA ILE A 571 21.76 37.27 -14.29
C ILE A 571 22.47 36.04 -13.74
N GLY A 572 23.09 36.16 -12.56
CA GLY A 572 23.74 35.03 -11.89
C GLY A 572 22.78 33.87 -11.67
N LEU A 573 21.59 34.15 -11.13
CA LEU A 573 20.55 33.15 -10.84
C LEU A 573 20.05 32.46 -12.12
N LEU A 574 19.69 33.23 -13.15
CA LEU A 574 19.13 32.70 -14.40
C LEU A 574 20.14 31.82 -15.14
N VAL A 575 21.41 32.25 -15.20
CA VAL A 575 22.48 31.42 -15.79
C VAL A 575 22.73 30.18 -14.94
N SER A 576 22.66 30.28 -13.61
CA SER A 576 22.82 29.14 -12.71
C SER A 576 21.70 28.11 -12.90
N GLN A 577 20.44 28.55 -13.03
CA GLN A 577 19.30 27.68 -13.33
C GLN A 577 19.47 26.96 -14.67
N ALA A 578 19.97 27.64 -15.70
CA ALA A 578 20.26 26.99 -16.99
C ALA A 578 21.35 25.91 -16.88
N VAL A 579 22.44 26.18 -16.14
CA VAL A 579 23.50 25.18 -15.92
C VAL A 579 22.96 23.99 -15.10
N ILE A 580 22.17 24.27 -14.08
CA ILE A 580 21.52 23.25 -13.26
C ILE A 580 20.57 22.41 -14.09
N PHE A 581 19.80 23.00 -15.01
CA PHE A 581 18.96 22.27 -15.95
C PHE A 581 19.75 21.31 -16.84
N ILE A 582 20.89 21.75 -17.37
CA ILE A 582 21.77 20.90 -18.19
C ILE A 582 22.28 19.71 -17.38
N ILE A 583 22.67 19.93 -16.12
CA ILE A 583 23.10 18.85 -15.23
C ILE A 583 21.92 17.92 -14.91
N GLY A 584 20.75 18.49 -14.62
CA GLY A 584 19.60 17.70 -14.18
C GLY A 584 19.01 16.83 -15.28
N SER A 585 19.00 17.32 -16.51
CA SER A 585 18.57 16.56 -17.69
C SER A 585 19.51 15.41 -18.08
N THR A 586 20.73 15.34 -17.53
CA THR A 586 21.74 14.35 -17.92
C THR A 586 22.18 13.41 -16.80
N PHE A 587 22.12 13.83 -15.53
CA PHE A 587 22.71 13.07 -14.42
C PHE A 587 21.78 12.85 -13.22
N LEU A 588 21.00 13.85 -12.80
CA LEU A 588 20.31 13.85 -11.50
C LEU A 588 18.97 14.58 -11.57
N GLU A 589 17.90 13.97 -11.06
CA GLU A 589 16.64 14.67 -10.85
C GLU A 589 16.79 15.81 -9.82
N ILE A 590 16.02 16.88 -9.99
CA ILE A 590 16.15 18.08 -9.17
C ILE A 590 15.00 18.19 -8.20
N HIS A 591 15.30 17.99 -6.92
CA HIS A 591 14.32 18.22 -5.87
C HIS A 591 13.92 19.70 -5.81
N TYR A 592 12.62 19.99 -5.71
CA TYR A 592 12.06 21.35 -5.77
C TYR A 592 12.68 22.33 -4.75
N LEU A 593 13.07 21.83 -3.56
CA LEU A 593 13.70 22.63 -2.50
C LEU A 593 14.94 23.37 -2.98
N ILE A 594 15.71 22.76 -3.89
CA ILE A 594 16.98 23.31 -4.36
C ILE A 594 16.74 24.63 -5.08
N VAL A 595 15.63 24.76 -5.82
CA VAL A 595 15.26 25.98 -6.56
C VAL A 595 15.02 27.14 -5.60
N PHE A 596 14.27 26.92 -4.51
CA PHE A 596 13.97 27.95 -3.51
C PHE A 596 15.20 28.44 -2.78
N ILE A 597 16.00 27.50 -2.25
CA ILE A 597 17.17 27.87 -1.48
C ILE A 597 18.21 28.51 -2.42
N LEU A 598 18.34 28.05 -3.67
CA LEU A 598 19.21 28.67 -4.68
C LEU A 598 18.79 30.10 -5.02
N PHE A 599 17.50 30.34 -5.23
CA PHE A 599 16.94 31.67 -5.47
C PHE A 599 17.33 32.64 -4.35
N ALA A 600 16.99 32.27 -3.11
CA ALA A 600 17.24 33.10 -1.93
C ALA A 600 18.74 33.35 -1.74
N MET A 601 19.56 32.32 -1.88
CA MET A 601 21.00 32.38 -1.67
C MET A 601 21.73 33.19 -2.74
N ILE A 602 21.43 33.00 -4.02
CA ILE A 602 22.09 33.77 -5.09
C ILE A 602 21.68 35.24 -5.03
N LEU A 603 20.42 35.55 -4.74
CA LEU A 603 20.03 36.95 -4.55
C LEU A 603 20.69 37.58 -3.33
N ALA A 604 20.81 36.84 -2.22
CA ALA A 604 21.51 37.30 -1.02
C ALA A 604 22.99 37.57 -1.31
N VAL A 605 23.74 36.53 -1.69
CA VAL A 605 25.19 36.56 -1.93
C VAL A 605 25.56 37.47 -3.11
N GLY A 606 24.81 37.39 -4.20
CA GLY A 606 25.05 38.20 -5.39
C GLY A 606 24.83 39.70 -5.15
N SER A 607 23.82 40.06 -4.35
CA SER A 607 23.56 41.45 -3.98
C SER A 607 24.60 41.98 -3.00
N ASP A 608 25.02 41.13 -2.06
CA ASP A 608 26.04 41.45 -1.07
C ASP A 608 27.39 41.81 -1.72
N TYR A 609 27.86 40.95 -2.63
CA TYR A 609 29.06 41.19 -3.43
C TYR A 609 28.99 42.51 -4.20
N SER A 610 27.81 42.83 -4.73
CA SER A 610 27.61 44.08 -5.43
C SER A 610 27.72 45.30 -4.51
N ILE A 611 27.21 45.22 -3.29
CA ILE A 611 27.24 46.34 -2.34
C ILE A 611 28.66 46.68 -1.92
N PHE A 612 29.55 45.69 -1.71
CA PHE A 612 30.94 45.97 -1.39
C PHE A 612 31.66 46.76 -2.51
N ILE A 613 31.49 46.34 -3.77
CA ILE A 613 32.10 47.02 -4.92
C ILE A 613 31.51 48.43 -5.10
N ILE A 614 30.18 48.57 -5.00
CA ILE A 614 29.49 49.86 -5.17
C ILE A 614 29.81 50.81 -4.01
N SER A 615 29.86 50.31 -2.77
CA SER A 615 30.20 51.10 -1.59
C SER A 615 31.63 51.61 -1.69
N ARG A 616 32.58 50.76 -2.08
CA ARG A 616 33.97 51.19 -2.30
C ARG A 616 34.08 52.18 -3.45
N TYR A 617 33.35 51.95 -4.55
CA TYR A 617 33.29 52.89 -5.65
C TYR A 617 32.78 54.25 -5.17
N ARG A 618 31.71 54.30 -4.36
CA ARG A 618 31.18 55.53 -3.74
C ARG A 618 32.25 56.23 -2.89
N GLU A 619 32.97 55.50 -2.04
CA GLU A 619 34.03 56.03 -1.19
C GLU A 619 35.14 56.71 -2.02
N GLU A 620 35.64 56.03 -3.06
CA GLU A 620 36.72 56.55 -3.91
C GLU A 620 36.27 57.75 -4.77
N ARG A 621 35.00 57.77 -5.20
CA ARG A 621 34.39 58.92 -5.88
C ARG A 621 34.30 60.15 -4.97
N VAL A 622 33.99 59.95 -3.69
CA VAL A 622 33.99 61.00 -2.65
C VAL A 622 35.40 61.50 -2.35
N ASN A 623 36.40 60.63 -2.48
CA ASN A 623 37.82 60.99 -2.38
C ASN A 623 38.39 61.70 -3.62
N GLY A 624 37.58 61.89 -4.67
CA GLY A 624 37.95 62.71 -5.83
C GLY A 624 38.63 61.97 -6.98
N LYS A 625 38.79 60.64 -6.88
CA LYS A 625 39.32 59.83 -7.99
C LYS A 625 38.44 59.89 -9.23
N SER A 626 38.98 59.58 -10.40
CA SER A 626 38.22 59.42 -11.67
C SER A 626 37.29 58.20 -11.63
N ARG A 627 36.45 57.97 -12.65
CA ARG A 627 35.51 56.82 -12.64
C ARG A 627 36.28 55.52 -12.81
N GLU A 628 37.20 55.52 -13.76
CA GLU A 628 38.07 54.42 -14.12
C GLU A 628 38.99 54.05 -12.95
N GLU A 629 39.58 55.05 -12.30
CA GLU A 629 40.47 54.84 -11.17
C GLU A 629 39.73 54.41 -9.89
N ALA A 630 38.50 54.92 -9.68
CA ALA A 630 37.64 54.45 -8.60
C ALA A 630 37.26 52.97 -8.80
N VAL A 631 36.85 52.58 -10.01
CA VAL A 631 36.55 51.17 -10.34
C VAL A 631 37.80 50.30 -10.20
N ARG A 632 38.97 50.74 -10.68
CA ARG A 632 40.24 50.01 -10.48
C ARG A 632 40.52 49.78 -9.00
N THR A 633 40.43 50.83 -8.18
CA THR A 633 40.70 50.72 -6.74
C THR A 633 39.70 49.78 -6.07
N SER A 634 38.41 49.87 -6.41
CA SER A 634 37.39 48.94 -5.91
C SER A 634 37.69 47.49 -6.27
N MET A 635 38.10 47.21 -7.50
CA MET A 635 38.42 45.84 -7.93
C MET A 635 39.67 45.27 -7.26
N ILE A 636 40.67 46.10 -6.96
CA ILE A 636 41.89 45.65 -6.27
C ILE A 636 41.57 45.26 -4.82
N TRP A 637 40.85 46.11 -4.07
CA TRP A 637 40.63 45.89 -2.64
C TRP A 637 39.34 45.11 -2.34
N ALA A 638 38.19 45.60 -2.80
CA ALA A 638 36.92 44.92 -2.58
C ALA A 638 36.81 43.64 -3.42
N GLY A 639 37.31 43.65 -4.65
CA GLY A 639 37.33 42.46 -5.52
C GLY A 639 38.18 41.30 -4.97
N GLU A 640 39.37 41.57 -4.40
CA GLU A 640 40.20 40.55 -3.73
C GLU A 640 39.46 39.94 -2.52
N SER A 641 38.80 40.78 -1.72
CA SER A 641 38.03 40.34 -0.55
C SER A 641 36.86 39.43 -0.95
N ILE A 642 36.05 39.86 -1.92
CA ILE A 642 34.86 39.13 -2.39
C ILE A 642 35.25 37.82 -3.08
N ALA A 643 36.32 37.81 -3.88
CA ALA A 643 36.79 36.59 -4.52
C ALA A 643 37.25 35.54 -3.52
N THR A 644 37.91 35.98 -2.45
CA THR A 644 38.31 35.10 -1.35
C THR A 644 37.11 34.49 -0.66
N SER A 645 36.09 35.32 -0.40
CA SER A 645 34.92 34.88 0.34
C SER A 645 33.97 34.02 -0.52
N GLY A 646 33.81 34.36 -1.79
CA GLY A 646 33.13 33.48 -2.75
C GLY A 646 33.81 32.10 -2.86
N MET A 647 35.15 32.03 -2.81
CA MET A 647 35.86 30.75 -2.80
C MET A 647 35.52 29.91 -1.55
N THR A 648 35.32 30.54 -0.41
CA THR A 648 35.01 29.80 0.83
C THR A 648 33.58 29.31 0.86
N VAL A 649 32.64 30.05 0.26
CA VAL A 649 31.29 29.56 -0.02
C VAL A 649 31.32 28.40 -1.01
N ILE A 650 32.10 28.48 -2.09
CA ILE A 650 32.24 27.39 -3.07
C ILE A 650 32.79 26.12 -2.40
N ILE A 651 33.75 26.23 -1.49
CA ILE A 651 34.29 25.09 -0.73
C ILE A 651 33.28 24.56 0.29
N GLY A 652 32.59 25.46 1.01
CA GLY A 652 31.55 25.10 1.97
C GLY A 652 30.41 24.34 1.32
N ALA A 653 29.89 24.82 0.18
CA ALA A 653 28.88 24.13 -0.61
C ALA A 653 29.44 22.88 -1.30
N GLY A 654 30.66 22.95 -1.82
CA GLY A 654 31.34 21.85 -2.51
C GLY A 654 31.57 20.63 -1.62
N ALA A 655 31.70 20.82 -0.30
CA ALA A 655 31.78 19.70 0.63
C ALA A 655 30.52 18.84 0.66
N LEU A 656 29.33 19.42 0.45
CA LEU A 656 28.07 18.68 0.38
C LEU A 656 28.01 17.73 -0.82
N VAL A 657 28.81 17.96 -1.87
CA VAL A 657 28.86 17.11 -3.07
C VAL A 657 29.31 15.67 -2.72
N PHE A 658 30.03 15.50 -1.61
CA PHE A 658 30.49 14.19 -1.14
C PHE A 658 29.45 13.42 -0.32
N MET A 659 28.28 14.01 -0.05
CA MET A 659 27.20 13.30 0.63
C MET A 659 26.53 12.30 -0.32
N ASN A 660 26.13 11.15 0.21
CA ASN A 660 25.39 10.15 -0.55
C ASN A 660 23.91 10.55 -0.74
N PHE A 661 23.33 11.27 0.22
CA PHE A 661 21.96 11.78 0.12
C PHE A 661 21.80 12.78 -1.03
N SER A 662 20.87 12.52 -1.95
CA SER A 662 20.81 13.21 -3.25
C SER A 662 20.44 14.68 -3.09
N ILE A 663 19.49 15.01 -2.21
CA ILE A 663 19.09 16.40 -1.95
C ILE A 663 20.30 17.23 -1.47
N ALA A 664 21.08 16.71 -0.51
CA ALA A 664 22.25 17.42 0.01
C ALA A 664 23.35 17.57 -1.05
N ARG A 665 23.63 16.49 -1.80
CA ARG A 665 24.61 16.50 -2.89
C ARG A 665 24.25 17.51 -3.98
N MET A 666 23.01 17.48 -4.44
CA MET A 666 22.54 18.36 -5.51
C MET A 666 22.44 19.82 -5.04
N LEU A 667 22.07 20.07 -3.77
CA LEU A 667 22.16 21.40 -3.18
C LEU A 667 23.60 21.92 -3.18
N GLY A 668 24.57 21.07 -2.81
CA GLY A 668 26.00 21.36 -2.88
C GLY A 668 26.46 21.77 -4.29
N ILE A 669 26.10 20.97 -5.30
CA ILE A 669 26.42 21.25 -6.71
C ILE A 669 25.79 22.57 -7.15
N ALA A 670 24.49 22.74 -6.89
CA ALA A 670 23.75 23.93 -7.27
C ALA A 670 24.35 25.19 -6.66
N PHE A 671 24.78 25.15 -5.40
CA PHE A 671 25.32 26.32 -4.70
C PHE A 671 26.75 26.60 -5.06
N MET A 672 27.58 25.56 -5.16
CA MET A 672 28.96 25.69 -5.61
C MET A 672 29.02 26.35 -7.00
N LEU A 673 28.22 25.87 -7.94
CA LEU A 673 28.15 26.46 -9.29
C LEU A 673 27.46 27.82 -9.28
N GLY A 674 26.33 27.94 -8.56
CA GLY A 674 25.54 29.14 -8.52
C GLY A 674 26.29 30.34 -7.94
N VAL A 675 26.99 30.14 -6.83
CA VAL A 675 27.85 31.16 -6.22
C VAL A 675 29.08 31.44 -7.09
N GLY A 676 29.66 30.42 -7.73
CA GLY A 676 30.74 30.61 -8.71
C GLY A 676 30.34 31.52 -9.88
N ILE A 677 29.14 31.30 -10.44
CA ILE A 677 28.58 32.14 -11.51
C ILE A 677 28.28 33.54 -10.97
N ALA A 678 27.61 33.67 -9.81
CA ALA A 678 27.33 34.96 -9.19
C ALA A 678 28.60 35.77 -8.91
N LEU A 679 29.69 35.10 -8.49
CA LEU A 679 31.00 35.71 -8.29
C LEU A 679 31.59 36.20 -9.62
N ALA A 680 31.55 35.37 -10.67
CA ALA A 680 32.03 35.76 -12.00
C ALA A 680 31.27 36.99 -12.54
N VAL A 681 29.95 37.03 -12.36
CA VAL A 681 29.09 38.15 -12.73
C VAL A 681 29.47 39.41 -11.94
N ASN A 682 29.63 39.32 -10.62
CA ASN A 682 30.06 40.44 -9.77
C ASN A 682 31.47 40.97 -10.08
N LEU A 683 32.41 40.10 -10.47
CA LEU A 683 33.79 40.52 -10.77
C LEU A 683 33.96 41.05 -12.19
N THR A 684 32.98 40.89 -13.08
CA THR A 684 33.09 41.28 -14.50
C THR A 684 31.95 42.19 -14.99
N PHE A 685 30.70 41.74 -14.88
CA PHE A 685 29.52 42.45 -15.35
C PHE A 685 29.27 43.72 -14.53
N LEU A 686 29.26 43.60 -13.20
CA LEU A 686 29.00 44.71 -12.30
C LEU A 686 29.97 45.91 -12.51
N PRO A 687 31.30 45.76 -12.46
CA PRO A 687 32.20 46.90 -12.68
C PRO A 687 32.06 47.47 -14.09
N SER A 688 31.74 46.65 -15.10
CA SER A 688 31.45 47.12 -16.46
C SER A 688 30.17 47.96 -16.51
N MET A 689 29.14 47.57 -15.77
CA MET A 689 27.88 48.30 -15.65
C MET A 689 28.05 49.62 -14.87
N ILE A 690 28.88 49.63 -13.81
CA ILE A 690 29.25 50.85 -13.08
C ILE A 690 29.97 51.83 -14.01
N LEU A 691 30.91 51.37 -14.85
CA LEU A 691 31.58 52.22 -15.83
C LEU A 691 30.61 52.81 -16.86
N LEU A 692 29.65 52.02 -17.34
CA LEU A 692 28.64 52.46 -18.30
C LEU A 692 27.71 53.55 -17.73
N LEU A 693 27.19 53.33 -16.51
CA LEU A 693 26.21 54.22 -15.89
C LEU A 693 26.86 55.40 -15.15
N GLY A 694 28.10 55.25 -14.71
CA GLY A 694 28.85 56.25 -13.95
C GLY A 694 28.10 56.71 -12.70
N ASN A 695 28.07 58.02 -12.44
CA ASN A 695 27.41 58.58 -11.24
C ASN A 695 25.87 58.50 -11.30
N ARG A 696 25.27 58.06 -12.42
CA ARG A 696 23.80 57.95 -12.52
C ARG A 696 23.24 56.87 -11.59
N ILE A 697 24.07 55.90 -11.19
CA ILE A 697 23.69 54.83 -10.25
C ILE A 697 23.22 55.38 -8.90
N PHE A 698 23.66 56.58 -8.50
CA PHE A 698 23.30 57.20 -7.22
C PHE A 698 22.15 58.21 -7.33
N TRP A 699 21.36 58.22 -8.41
CA TRP A 699 20.23 59.14 -8.55
C TRP A 699 19.17 58.90 -7.45
N PRO A 700 18.59 59.94 -6.82
CA PRO A 700 18.67 61.39 -7.14
C PRO A 700 19.93 62.12 -6.67
N SER A 701 20.76 61.51 -5.85
CA SER A 701 21.97 62.10 -5.26
C SER A 701 23.20 62.13 -6.19
N ARG A 702 23.03 62.31 -7.52
CA ARG A 702 24.08 62.12 -8.56
C ARG A 702 25.35 62.94 -8.32
N ASP A 703 25.22 64.23 -8.02
CA ASP A 703 26.36 65.17 -7.92
C ASP A 703 26.84 65.38 -6.48
N LYS A 704 26.10 64.87 -5.50
CA LYS A 704 26.47 64.96 -4.08
C LYS A 704 27.77 64.22 -3.77
N TRP A 705 28.03 63.13 -4.48
CA TRP A 705 29.14 62.20 -4.18
C TRP A 705 30.38 62.39 -5.07
N LYS A 706 30.40 63.40 -5.94
CA LYS A 706 31.61 63.77 -6.70
C LYS A 706 32.59 64.51 -5.78
N GLY A 707 33.84 64.08 -5.71
CA GLY A 707 34.88 64.82 -4.97
C GLY A 707 34.95 66.28 -5.40
N GLY A 708 35.08 67.18 -4.42
CA GLY A 708 34.97 68.64 -4.60
C GLY A 708 33.55 69.20 -4.58
N SER A 709 32.51 68.38 -4.40
CA SER A 709 31.15 68.89 -4.14
C SER A 709 31.04 69.43 -2.70
N LYS A 710 30.17 70.44 -2.48
CA LYS A 710 29.87 70.97 -1.13
C LYS A 710 29.44 69.85 -0.17
N PHE A 711 28.66 68.90 -0.66
CA PHE A 711 28.14 67.79 0.15
C PHE A 711 29.22 66.78 0.54
N ALA A 712 30.16 66.45 -0.34
CA ALA A 712 31.26 65.53 -0.03
C ALA A 712 32.19 66.11 1.05
N GLU A 713 32.49 67.41 0.98
CA GLU A 713 33.27 68.09 2.01
C GLU A 713 32.52 68.20 3.33
N GLU A 714 31.23 68.54 3.29
CA GLU A 714 30.38 68.63 4.48
C GLU A 714 30.19 67.26 5.15
N TYR A 715 30.05 66.19 4.37
CA TYR A 715 30.02 64.82 4.85
C TYR A 715 31.33 64.44 5.56
N LYS A 716 32.49 64.74 4.96
CA LYS A 716 33.81 64.53 5.60
C LYS A 716 33.94 65.32 6.90
N LYS A 717 33.52 66.59 6.93
CA LYS A 717 33.55 67.45 8.12
C LYS A 717 32.59 66.97 9.22
N LYS A 718 31.38 66.52 8.86
CA LYS A 718 30.37 66.03 9.81
C LYS A 718 30.81 64.71 10.43
N LYS A 719 31.39 63.81 9.63
CA LYS A 719 31.98 62.55 10.10
C LYS A 719 33.16 62.80 11.05
N ALA A 720 34.02 63.78 10.75
CA ALA A 720 35.11 64.18 11.65
C ALA A 720 34.65 64.85 12.96
N ARG A 721 33.43 65.39 13.02
CA ARG A 721 32.90 66.14 14.19
C ARG A 721 32.03 65.31 15.13
N HIS A 722 31.40 64.22 14.67
CA HIS A 722 30.46 63.44 15.47
C HIS A 722 30.83 61.96 15.40
N GLU A 723 31.10 61.39 16.57
CA GLU A 723 31.39 59.96 16.70
C GLU A 723 30.10 59.15 16.45
N GLY A 724 30.09 58.40 15.34
CA GLY A 724 28.98 57.52 14.98
C GLY A 724 28.81 56.35 15.95
N TYR A 725 27.67 55.66 15.85
CA TYR A 725 27.35 54.45 16.62
C TYR A 725 28.50 53.44 16.58
N PHE A 726 29.00 53.11 15.39
CA PHE A 726 30.05 52.10 15.19
C PHE A 726 31.37 52.45 15.88
N SER A 727 31.75 53.73 15.89
CA SER A 727 32.95 54.21 16.60
C SER A 727 32.82 54.08 18.12
N LYS A 728 31.62 54.29 18.66
CA LYS A 728 31.31 54.09 20.09
C LYS A 728 31.27 52.60 20.45
N SER A 729 30.62 51.78 19.63
CA SER A 729 30.56 50.33 19.81
C SER A 729 31.96 49.71 19.76
N ALA A 730 32.81 50.10 18.80
CA ALA A 730 34.18 49.60 18.73
C ALA A 730 34.99 49.90 20.00
N ARG A 731 34.91 51.13 20.53
CA ARG A 731 35.60 51.49 21.78
C ARG A 731 35.02 50.81 23.01
N PHE A 732 33.70 50.64 23.05
CA PHE A 732 33.06 49.82 24.08
C PHE A 732 33.62 48.38 24.06
N SER A 733 33.75 47.80 22.86
CA SER A 733 34.30 46.46 22.65
C SER A 733 35.76 46.33 23.06
N ILE A 734 36.58 47.33 22.75
CA ILE A 734 37.99 47.38 23.17
C ILE A 734 38.08 47.46 24.70
N LYS A 735 37.33 48.37 25.32
CA LYS A 735 37.34 48.61 26.77
C LYS A 735 36.83 47.41 27.58
N HIS A 736 35.81 46.73 27.10
CA HIS A 736 35.12 45.63 27.81
C HIS A 736 35.37 44.27 27.15
N SER A 737 36.49 44.10 26.43
CA SER A 737 36.80 42.91 25.63
C SER A 737 36.62 41.59 26.37
N LYS A 738 37.18 41.44 27.57
CA LYS A 738 37.05 40.22 28.39
C LYS A 738 35.60 39.93 28.79
N ALA A 739 34.81 40.96 29.11
CA ALA A 739 33.43 40.80 29.53
C ALA A 739 32.53 40.36 28.36
N ILE A 740 32.77 40.90 27.16
CA ILE A 740 32.03 40.52 25.94
C ILE A 740 32.34 39.06 25.57
N VAL A 741 33.62 38.67 25.54
CA VAL A 741 33.98 37.27 25.26
C VAL A 741 33.35 36.33 26.28
N LEU A 742 33.38 36.66 27.58
CA LEU A 742 32.74 35.86 28.62
C LEU A 742 31.22 35.78 28.44
N ALA A 743 30.55 36.89 28.12
CA ALA A 743 29.12 36.91 27.86
C ALA A 743 28.74 36.02 26.66
N CYS A 744 29.49 36.09 25.57
CA CYS A 744 29.27 35.22 24.41
C CYS A 744 29.51 33.74 24.78
N LEU A 745 30.53 33.41 25.55
CA LEU A 745 30.76 32.04 26.03
C LEU A 745 29.62 31.55 26.94
N LEU A 746 29.08 32.42 27.81
CA LEU A 746 27.96 32.11 28.69
C LEU A 746 26.65 31.81 27.94
N VAL A 747 26.47 32.36 26.74
CA VAL A 747 25.34 31.99 25.86
C VAL A 747 25.66 30.70 25.10
N THR A 748 26.90 30.55 24.63
CA THR A 748 27.31 29.41 23.79
C THR A 748 27.26 28.09 24.54
N VAL A 749 27.72 28.03 25.79
CA VAL A 749 27.76 26.77 26.56
C VAL A 749 26.35 26.18 26.74
N PRO A 750 25.33 26.94 27.21
CA PRO A 750 23.94 26.47 27.22
C PRO A 750 23.38 26.14 25.84
N SER A 751 23.71 26.90 24.80
CA SER A 751 23.25 26.60 23.44
C SER A 751 23.78 25.25 22.94
N VAL A 752 25.06 24.95 23.14
CA VAL A 752 25.66 23.65 22.77
C VAL A 752 25.03 22.52 23.58
N TYR A 753 24.79 22.73 24.88
CA TYR A 753 24.07 21.76 25.71
C TYR A 753 22.65 21.51 25.22
N ALA A 754 21.92 22.57 24.83
CA ALA A 754 20.58 22.47 24.27
C ALA A 754 20.59 21.65 22.98
N ILE A 755 21.51 21.94 22.04
CA ILE A 755 21.64 21.18 20.79
C ILE A 755 21.89 19.69 21.07
N SER A 756 22.70 19.36 22.08
CA SER A 756 22.94 17.96 22.45
C SER A 756 21.76 17.27 23.14
N SER A 757 20.82 18.05 23.68
CA SER A 757 19.65 17.55 24.40
C SER A 757 18.43 17.37 23.48
N PHE A 758 18.35 18.15 22.40
CA PHE A 758 17.24 18.08 21.46
C PHE A 758 17.40 16.93 20.46
N GLU A 759 16.28 16.32 20.13
CA GLU A 759 16.24 15.22 19.18
C GLU A 759 16.02 15.74 17.77
N ILE A 760 16.77 15.17 16.83
CA ILE A 760 16.61 15.42 15.41
C ILE A 760 15.64 14.39 14.86
N SER A 761 14.71 14.82 14.01
CA SER A 761 13.73 13.95 13.37
C SER A 761 14.05 13.71 11.91
N PHE A 762 13.50 12.60 11.42
CA PHE A 762 13.48 12.24 10.01
C PHE A 762 12.05 12.15 9.46
N ASP A 763 11.05 12.51 10.25
CA ASP A 763 9.65 12.53 9.84
C ASP A 763 9.35 13.71 8.90
N PHE A 764 9.39 13.44 7.60
CA PHE A 764 9.01 14.39 6.56
C PHE A 764 7.51 14.67 6.51
N ILE A 765 6.66 13.75 6.99
CA ILE A 765 5.19 13.89 7.00
C ILE A 765 4.79 15.08 7.88
N SER A 766 5.44 15.24 9.05
CA SER A 766 5.19 16.38 9.92
C SER A 766 5.48 17.74 9.26
N LEU A 767 6.41 17.81 8.31
CA LEU A 767 6.85 19.03 7.61
C LEU A 767 6.12 19.28 6.29
N MET A 768 5.31 18.31 5.83
CA MET A 768 4.43 18.47 4.67
C MET A 768 3.49 19.67 4.83
N PRO A 769 3.09 20.31 3.72
CA PRO A 769 2.16 21.42 3.76
C PRO A 769 0.82 20.99 4.37
N LYS A 770 0.08 21.93 4.93
CA LYS A 770 -1.30 21.67 5.36
C LYS A 770 -2.16 21.39 4.13
N SER A 771 -2.40 20.12 3.85
CA SER A 771 -3.08 19.64 2.65
C SER A 771 -4.01 18.45 2.95
N GLU A 772 -4.81 18.07 1.96
CA GLU A 772 -5.70 16.90 2.06
C GLU A 772 -4.89 15.60 2.18
N SER A 773 -3.80 15.47 1.42
CA SER A 773 -2.93 14.28 1.50
C SER A 773 -2.32 14.09 2.89
N LYS A 774 -1.84 15.18 3.53
CA LYS A 774 -1.33 15.15 4.90
C LYS A 774 -2.41 14.74 5.91
N ALA A 775 -3.63 15.27 5.77
CA ALA A 775 -4.74 14.88 6.62
C ALA A 775 -5.12 13.40 6.46
N GLY A 776 -5.11 12.88 5.22
CA GLY A 776 -5.32 11.46 4.94
C GLY A 776 -4.25 10.56 5.53
N MET A 777 -2.97 10.96 5.44
CA MET A 777 -1.85 10.22 6.03
C MET A 777 -1.94 10.19 7.56
N ASN A 778 -2.26 11.32 8.19
CA ASN A 778 -2.49 11.38 9.63
C ASN A 778 -3.69 10.52 10.07
N ALA A 779 -4.79 10.57 9.32
CA ALA A 779 -5.97 9.76 9.61
C ALA A 779 -5.65 8.25 9.51
N MET A 780 -4.88 7.85 8.50
CA MET A 780 -4.38 6.47 8.40
C MET A 780 -3.53 6.11 9.61
N SER A 781 -2.52 6.93 9.93
CA SER A 781 -1.62 6.72 11.06
C SER A 781 -2.39 6.54 12.39
N GLU A 782 -3.39 7.38 12.62
CA GLU A 782 -4.27 7.33 13.80
C GLU A 782 -5.15 6.06 13.84
N GLY A 783 -5.74 5.66 12.71
CA GLY A 783 -6.75 4.58 12.67
C GLY A 783 -6.21 3.17 12.58
N PHE A 784 -5.18 2.95 11.74
CA PHE A 784 -4.57 1.64 11.56
C PHE A 784 -3.34 1.44 12.47
N GLY A 785 -2.82 2.53 13.03
CA GLY A 785 -1.54 2.56 13.72
C GLY A 785 -0.39 2.63 12.72
N ALA A 786 0.46 3.65 12.86
CA ALA A 786 1.59 3.89 11.98
C ALA A 786 2.49 2.65 11.76
N GLY A 787 2.73 1.86 12.81
CA GLY A 787 3.52 0.63 12.74
C GLY A 787 2.91 -0.51 11.92
N ASN A 788 1.59 -0.49 11.69
CA ASN A 788 0.91 -1.45 10.78
C ASN A 788 0.88 -0.96 9.33
N ILE A 789 0.88 0.36 9.12
CA ILE A 789 0.86 0.94 7.77
C ILE A 789 2.23 0.85 7.12
N MET A 790 3.30 1.03 7.90
CA MET A 790 4.68 0.89 7.42
C MET A 790 5.45 -0.08 8.33
N PRO A 791 5.16 -1.39 8.27
CA PRO A 791 5.78 -2.34 9.17
C PRO A 791 7.26 -2.55 8.81
N THR A 792 8.03 -3.04 9.78
CA THR A 792 9.40 -3.48 9.58
C THR A 792 9.38 -4.93 9.11
N TYR A 793 10.18 -5.27 8.10
CA TYR A 793 10.26 -6.62 7.57
C TYR A 793 11.59 -7.26 7.92
N VAL A 794 11.57 -8.52 8.35
CA VAL A 794 12.78 -9.36 8.46
C VAL A 794 12.68 -10.46 7.42
N VAL A 795 13.55 -10.41 6.43
CA VAL A 795 13.55 -11.34 5.30
C VAL A 795 14.67 -12.36 5.52
N ILE A 796 14.32 -13.64 5.50
CA ILE A 796 15.20 -14.77 5.81
C ILE A 796 15.26 -15.68 4.59
N GLU A 797 16.39 -15.74 3.90
CA GLU A 797 16.65 -16.71 2.83
C GLU A 797 17.36 -17.93 3.45
N LEU A 798 16.64 -19.05 3.52
CA LEU A 798 17.09 -20.33 4.09
C LEU A 798 17.78 -21.21 3.03
N GLN A 799 18.59 -22.16 3.50
CA GLN A 799 19.26 -23.14 2.61
C GLN A 799 18.29 -24.23 2.12
N ASN A 800 17.43 -24.68 3.03
CA ASN A 800 16.49 -25.78 2.83
C ASN A 800 15.08 -25.24 2.55
N GLU A 801 14.30 -26.01 1.78
CA GLU A 801 12.90 -25.70 1.52
C GLU A 801 12.05 -25.87 2.80
N ILE A 802 11.18 -24.89 3.05
CA ILE A 802 10.26 -24.89 4.19
C ILE A 802 9.07 -25.80 3.90
N ARG A 803 8.63 -25.81 2.64
CA ARG A 803 7.54 -26.64 2.11
C ARG A 803 8.10 -27.59 1.07
N TYR A 804 7.75 -28.86 1.18
CA TYR A 804 8.09 -29.87 0.18
C TYR A 804 6.84 -30.72 -0.11
N LYS A 805 6.76 -31.28 -1.32
CA LYS A 805 5.62 -32.11 -1.73
C LYS A 805 5.89 -33.58 -1.41
N VAL A 806 4.97 -34.22 -0.70
CA VAL A 806 4.94 -35.67 -0.47
C VAL A 806 3.68 -36.23 -1.11
N GLY A 807 3.80 -36.79 -2.32
CA GLY A 807 2.64 -37.17 -3.12
C GLY A 807 1.85 -35.93 -3.59
N ASN A 808 0.55 -35.87 -3.26
CA ASN A 808 -0.30 -34.70 -3.53
C ASN A 808 -0.34 -33.70 -2.36
N ASP A 809 0.19 -34.07 -1.18
CA ASP A 809 0.12 -33.25 0.02
C ASP A 809 1.37 -32.38 0.17
N THR A 810 1.20 -31.18 0.70
CA THR A 810 2.30 -30.27 1.06
C THR A 810 2.67 -30.51 2.52
N GLU A 811 3.91 -30.92 2.76
CA GLU A 811 4.46 -31.07 4.10
C GLU A 811 5.42 -29.92 4.44
N TYR A 812 5.51 -29.62 5.74
CA TYR A 812 6.35 -28.57 6.28
C TYR A 812 7.57 -29.17 6.98
N ASN A 813 8.72 -28.51 6.84
CA ASN A 813 9.89 -28.84 7.64
C ASN A 813 9.70 -28.34 9.08
N LEU A 814 9.25 -29.22 9.95
CA LEU A 814 8.91 -28.89 11.35
C LEU A 814 10.09 -28.32 12.13
N THR A 815 11.32 -28.75 11.85
CA THR A 815 12.53 -28.20 12.50
C THR A 815 12.76 -26.74 12.11
N LEU A 816 12.57 -26.39 10.84
CA LEU A 816 12.67 -25.00 10.39
C LEU A 816 11.54 -24.14 10.96
N ILE A 817 10.31 -24.66 11.00
CA ILE A 817 9.17 -23.93 11.58
C ILE A 817 9.37 -23.67 13.08
N ASP A 818 9.84 -24.67 13.85
CA ASP A 818 10.16 -24.51 15.27
C ASP A 818 11.31 -23.50 15.48
N THR A 819 12.30 -23.51 14.60
CA THR A 819 13.38 -22.51 14.60
C THR A 819 12.84 -21.11 14.32
N LEU A 820 11.96 -20.95 13.33
CA LEU A 820 11.32 -19.67 12.99
C LEU A 820 10.38 -19.18 14.10
N GLU A 821 9.75 -20.08 14.85
CA GLU A 821 8.92 -19.75 15.99
C GLU A 821 9.75 -19.22 17.17
N ARG A 822 10.82 -19.94 17.55
CA ARG A 822 11.77 -19.44 18.55
C ARG A 822 12.35 -18.09 18.14
N PHE A 823 12.72 -17.96 16.87
CA PHE A 823 13.24 -16.71 16.32
C PHE A 823 12.22 -15.58 16.46
N SER A 824 10.97 -15.81 16.06
CA SER A 824 9.91 -14.80 16.14
C SER A 824 9.58 -14.41 17.58
N TYR A 825 9.56 -15.37 18.52
CA TYR A 825 9.36 -15.11 19.95
C TYR A 825 10.44 -14.20 20.53
N GLU A 826 11.70 -14.46 20.20
CA GLU A 826 12.84 -13.67 20.67
C GLU A 826 12.89 -12.25 20.05
N LEU A 827 12.30 -12.06 18.86
CA LEU A 827 12.12 -10.73 18.26
C LEU A 827 10.97 -9.96 18.90
N GLU A 828 9.88 -10.64 19.29
CA GLU A 828 8.73 -10.02 19.95
C GLU A 828 9.05 -9.52 21.36
N ASP A 829 10.02 -10.14 22.04
CA ASP A 829 10.50 -9.72 23.37
C ASP A 829 11.30 -8.40 23.36
N ILE A 830 11.66 -7.87 22.19
CA ILE A 830 12.39 -6.61 22.08
C ILE A 830 11.48 -5.44 22.49
N ASP A 831 11.98 -4.52 23.33
CA ASP A 831 11.24 -3.29 23.67
C ASP A 831 10.78 -2.57 22.40
N ASN A 832 9.55 -2.06 22.41
CA ASN A 832 8.88 -1.40 21.29
C ASN A 832 8.38 -2.32 20.16
N VAL A 833 8.62 -3.63 20.18
CA VAL A 833 7.95 -4.58 19.27
C VAL A 833 6.55 -4.89 19.81
N ALA A 834 5.53 -4.70 18.98
CA ALA A 834 4.13 -4.94 19.33
C ALA A 834 3.70 -6.37 19.01
N SER A 835 4.13 -6.86 17.85
CA SER A 835 3.90 -8.23 17.41
C SER A 835 4.87 -8.60 16.28
N VAL A 836 5.09 -9.90 16.12
CA VAL A 836 5.84 -10.46 15.00
C VAL A 836 4.94 -11.48 14.31
N SER A 837 4.71 -11.31 13.01
CA SER A 837 3.94 -12.25 12.19
C SER A 837 4.84 -12.95 11.17
N GLY A 838 4.58 -14.21 10.87
CA GLY A 838 5.40 -15.03 9.98
C GLY A 838 4.81 -16.42 9.77
N PRO A 839 5.51 -17.37 9.13
CA PRO A 839 4.94 -18.67 8.79
C PRO A 839 4.58 -19.50 10.02
N SER A 840 5.33 -19.40 11.12
CA SER A 840 4.99 -20.09 12.38
C SER A 840 3.83 -19.43 13.14
N ARG A 841 3.60 -18.14 12.89
CA ARG A 841 2.67 -17.29 13.61
C ARG A 841 2.01 -16.24 12.69
N PRO A 842 1.20 -16.66 11.71
CA PRO A 842 0.70 -15.75 10.66
C PRO A 842 -0.14 -14.58 11.16
N ASN A 843 -0.69 -14.66 12.37
CA ASN A 843 -1.46 -13.58 13.01
C ASN A 843 -0.84 -13.09 14.34
N GLY A 844 0.46 -13.29 14.54
CA GLY A 844 1.14 -12.94 15.79
C GLY A 844 1.01 -13.96 16.91
N TYR A 845 0.32 -15.09 16.69
CA TYR A 845 0.23 -16.20 17.65
C TYR A 845 0.78 -17.49 17.04
N ALA A 846 1.52 -18.27 17.83
CA ALA A 846 2.12 -19.53 17.41
C ALA A 846 1.05 -20.56 17.01
N LEU A 847 1.22 -21.19 15.85
CA LEU A 847 0.38 -22.30 15.40
C LEU A 847 0.95 -23.66 15.80
N ASN A 848 0.07 -24.62 16.06
CA ASN A 848 0.49 -26.00 16.25
C ASN A 848 0.58 -26.74 14.90
N PHE A 849 1.78 -26.85 14.35
CA PHE A 849 2.05 -27.58 13.10
C PHE A 849 1.86 -29.11 13.18
N SER A 850 1.49 -29.64 14.35
CA SER A 850 1.04 -31.04 14.48
C SER A 850 -0.45 -31.21 14.17
N ASN A 851 -1.23 -30.12 14.16
CA ASN A 851 -2.68 -30.12 13.97
C ASN A 851 -3.03 -29.70 12.54
N LYS A 852 -3.34 -30.67 11.66
CA LYS A 852 -3.64 -30.40 10.24
C LYS A 852 -4.80 -29.43 10.03
N ASN A 853 -5.86 -29.52 10.84
CA ASN A 853 -7.03 -28.65 10.71
C ASN A 853 -6.67 -27.18 10.98
N GLU A 854 -5.73 -26.94 11.90
CA GLU A 854 -5.26 -25.60 12.24
C GLU A 854 -4.38 -25.03 11.13
N ILE A 855 -3.51 -25.85 10.52
CA ILE A 855 -2.72 -25.44 9.35
C ILE A 855 -3.63 -25.12 8.17
N GLU A 856 -4.60 -25.99 7.85
CA GLU A 856 -5.55 -25.79 6.74
C GLU A 856 -6.34 -24.47 6.90
N GLN A 857 -6.70 -24.11 8.14
CA GLN A 857 -7.38 -22.85 8.43
C GLN A 857 -6.51 -21.61 8.15
N TYR A 858 -5.19 -21.71 8.33
CA TYR A 858 -4.24 -20.59 8.20
C TYR A 858 -3.32 -20.68 6.97
N GLN A 859 -3.55 -21.68 6.12
CA GLN A 859 -2.71 -22.01 4.97
C GLN A 859 -2.43 -20.80 4.07
N ALA A 860 -3.47 -20.02 3.74
CA ALA A 860 -3.34 -18.85 2.88
C ALA A 860 -2.43 -17.74 3.48
N ASP A 861 -2.40 -17.59 4.80
CA ASP A 861 -1.55 -16.58 5.45
C ASP A 861 -0.12 -17.07 5.60
N ILE A 862 0.07 -18.36 5.90
CA ILE A 862 1.38 -19.02 5.89
C ILE A 862 1.99 -18.87 4.48
N ASP A 863 1.21 -19.14 3.44
CA ASP A 863 1.66 -19.10 2.05
C ASP A 863 2.12 -17.70 1.61
N ARG A 864 1.50 -16.63 2.11
CA ARG A 864 1.93 -15.24 1.84
C ARG A 864 3.25 -14.88 2.52
N THR A 865 3.60 -15.57 3.60
CA THR A 865 4.86 -15.33 4.32
C THR A 865 6.04 -16.13 3.77
N ILE A 866 5.78 -17.06 2.84
CA ILE A 866 6.80 -17.91 2.20
C ILE A 866 6.93 -17.51 0.73
N GLY A 867 8.15 -17.18 0.32
CA GLY A 867 8.45 -16.78 -1.06
C GLY A 867 8.17 -17.88 -2.07
N ILE A 868 8.07 -17.50 -3.35
CA ILE A 868 7.82 -18.40 -4.48
C ILE A 868 8.88 -19.51 -4.63
N ASP A 869 10.06 -19.30 -4.03
CA ASP A 869 11.18 -20.23 -4.01
C ASP A 869 11.09 -21.29 -2.90
N ASN A 870 10.07 -21.23 -2.04
CA ASN A 870 9.89 -22.06 -0.84
C ASN A 870 11.06 -22.03 0.17
N LYS A 871 11.97 -21.07 0.05
CA LYS A 871 13.18 -20.93 0.88
C LYS A 871 13.26 -19.59 1.57
N THR A 872 12.65 -18.56 0.99
CA THR A 872 12.62 -17.22 1.56
C THR A 872 11.38 -17.07 2.44
N VAL A 873 11.56 -16.50 3.63
CA VAL A 873 10.50 -16.15 4.57
C VAL A 873 10.52 -14.67 4.82
N ILE A 874 9.34 -14.07 4.94
CA ILE A 874 9.17 -12.72 5.47
C ILE A 874 8.50 -12.80 6.85
N LEU A 875 9.14 -12.16 7.83
CA LEU A 875 8.55 -11.86 9.12
C LEU A 875 8.18 -10.38 9.15
N THR A 876 6.94 -10.07 9.53
CA THR A 876 6.44 -8.70 9.68
C THR A 876 6.51 -8.33 11.15
N VAL A 877 7.36 -7.37 11.47
CA VAL A 877 7.57 -6.82 12.81
C VAL A 877 6.83 -5.49 12.91
N VAL A 878 5.77 -5.48 13.71
CA VAL A 878 4.98 -4.28 13.98
C VAL A 878 5.55 -3.61 15.22
N LEU A 879 5.84 -2.31 15.13
CA LEU A 879 6.34 -1.51 16.24
C LEU A 879 5.20 -0.77 16.95
N ASN A 880 5.33 -0.55 18.26
CA ASN A 880 4.33 0.17 19.07
C ASN A 880 4.33 1.68 18.81
N LYS A 881 5.42 2.22 18.25
CA LYS A 881 5.63 3.64 17.96
C LYS A 881 5.65 3.88 16.46
N GLU A 882 5.55 5.16 16.07
CA GLU A 882 5.53 5.49 14.64
C GLU A 882 6.83 5.08 13.95
N PRO A 883 6.79 4.56 12.71
CA PRO A 883 7.96 4.04 12.00
C PRO A 883 9.13 5.03 11.87
N MET A 884 8.83 6.32 11.82
CA MET A 884 9.82 7.40 11.68
C MET A 884 10.18 8.06 13.02
N GLU A 885 9.51 7.66 14.11
CA GLU A 885 9.84 8.15 15.45
C GLU A 885 11.19 7.58 15.90
N LYS A 886 11.97 8.39 16.62
CA LYS A 886 13.31 8.01 17.09
C LYS A 886 13.32 6.67 17.83
N LYS A 887 12.31 6.40 18.68
CA LYS A 887 12.22 5.14 19.42
C LYS A 887 12.17 3.93 18.48
N SER A 888 11.42 4.01 17.38
CA SER A 888 11.33 2.96 16.36
C SER A 888 12.64 2.80 15.60
N VAL A 889 13.25 3.90 15.20
CA VAL A 889 14.56 3.90 14.50
C VAL A 889 15.67 3.29 15.38
N ASP A 890 15.68 3.60 16.68
CA ASP A 890 16.62 3.03 17.66
C ASP A 890 16.33 1.56 17.99
N THR A 891 15.15 1.04 17.63
CA THR A 891 14.81 -0.39 17.77
C THR A 891 15.50 -1.23 16.68
N ILE A 892 15.76 -0.68 15.49
CA ILE A 892 16.35 -1.43 14.36
C ILE A 892 17.76 -1.98 14.68
N PRO A 893 18.69 -1.24 15.30
CA PRO A 893 19.96 -1.81 15.74
C PRO A 893 19.79 -2.96 16.75
N LEU A 894 18.86 -2.83 17.70
CA LEU A 894 18.57 -3.89 18.67
C LEU A 894 18.02 -5.13 17.97
N LEU A 895 17.14 -4.93 16.98
CA LEU A 895 16.60 -5.99 16.13
C LEU A 895 17.73 -6.69 15.35
N ARG A 896 18.60 -5.94 14.69
CA ARG A 896 19.76 -6.47 13.93
C ARG A 896 20.77 -7.19 14.82
N GLU A 897 21.03 -6.69 16.03
CA GLU A 897 21.90 -7.33 17.02
C GLU A 897 21.31 -8.65 17.51
N LYS A 898 20.01 -8.64 17.87
CA LYS A 898 19.29 -9.85 18.28
C LYS A 898 19.29 -10.90 17.17
N ILE A 899 18.96 -10.51 15.94
CA ILE A 899 19.01 -11.37 14.74
C ILE A 899 20.40 -11.99 14.57
N SER A 900 21.46 -11.18 14.66
CA SER A 900 22.84 -11.66 14.53
C SER A 900 23.20 -12.68 15.62
N SER A 901 22.73 -12.45 16.85
CA SER A 901 22.91 -13.38 17.97
C SER A 901 22.18 -14.71 17.75
N LEU A 902 20.93 -14.66 17.25
CA LEU A 902 20.11 -15.85 16.99
C LEU A 902 20.67 -16.67 15.83
N LYS A 903 21.12 -15.99 14.77
CA LYS A 903 21.81 -16.61 13.63
C LYS A 903 23.03 -17.44 14.05
N SER A 904 23.74 -17.01 15.11
CA SER A 904 24.91 -17.73 15.62
C SER A 904 24.57 -18.94 16.52
N LYS A 905 23.38 -18.95 17.11
CA LYS A 905 22.92 -19.99 18.06
C LYS A 905 22.23 -21.17 17.38
N GLU A 906 21.42 -20.88 16.36
CA GLU A 906 20.63 -21.89 15.65
C GLU A 906 21.42 -22.44 14.45
N SER A 907 21.61 -23.76 14.39
CA SER A 907 22.38 -24.42 13.32
C SER A 907 21.79 -24.18 11.93
N GLU A 908 20.46 -24.11 11.86
CA GLU A 908 19.64 -23.98 10.66
C GLU A 908 19.74 -22.58 10.03
N LEU A 909 20.05 -21.56 10.84
CA LEU A 909 20.16 -20.17 10.41
C LEU A 909 21.61 -19.72 10.14
N LYS A 910 22.61 -20.53 10.50
CA LYS A 910 24.03 -20.15 10.44
C LYS A 910 24.47 -19.63 9.08
N ASP A 911 24.01 -20.29 8.01
CA ASP A 911 24.29 -19.92 6.61
C ASP A 911 23.09 -19.20 5.93
N ALA A 912 22.04 -18.86 6.68
CA ALA A 912 20.90 -18.13 6.16
C ALA A 912 21.25 -16.65 5.96
N LYS A 913 20.73 -16.05 4.88
CA LYS A 913 20.86 -14.61 4.65
C LYS A 913 19.65 -13.92 5.27
N ILE A 914 19.89 -13.12 6.30
CA ILE A 914 18.84 -12.39 7.03
C ILE A 914 19.06 -10.91 6.82
N LEU A 915 18.02 -10.19 6.38
CA LEU A 915 18.05 -8.75 6.14
C LEU A 915 16.84 -8.09 6.80
N VAL A 916 17.06 -6.92 7.39
CA VAL A 916 15.99 -6.08 7.94
C VAL A 916 15.66 -4.94 6.97
N GLY A 917 14.41 -4.89 6.53
CA GLY A 917 13.84 -3.86 5.65
C GLY A 917 12.57 -3.23 6.20
N GLY A 918 11.85 -2.49 5.35
CA GLY A 918 10.73 -1.64 5.75
C GLY A 918 11.16 -0.20 6.05
N GLU A 919 10.18 0.68 6.25
CA GLU A 919 10.42 2.13 6.28
C GLU A 919 11.30 2.56 7.48
N THR A 920 11.09 1.97 8.66
CA THR A 920 11.93 2.25 9.84
C THR A 920 13.40 1.84 9.61
N ALA A 921 13.63 0.70 8.96
CA ALA A 921 14.98 0.23 8.67
C ALA A 921 15.67 1.08 7.59
N ASN A 922 14.92 1.48 6.58
CA ASN A 922 15.33 2.46 5.58
C ASN A 922 15.76 3.77 6.26
N MET A 923 14.94 4.24 7.19
CA MET A 923 15.25 5.45 7.95
C MET A 923 16.51 5.33 8.80
N LYS A 924 16.73 4.17 9.43
CA LYS A 924 17.93 3.92 10.21
C LYS A 924 19.19 3.91 9.33
N ASP A 925 19.13 3.24 8.18
CA ASP A 925 20.24 3.20 7.22
C ASP A 925 20.55 4.61 6.67
N LEU A 926 19.50 5.40 6.42
CA LEU A 926 19.63 6.80 5.98
C LEU A 926 20.29 7.66 7.06
N GLN A 927 19.90 7.50 8.33
CA GLN A 927 20.51 8.17 9.48
C GLN A 927 22.00 7.82 9.61
N ASP A 928 22.35 6.54 9.57
CA ASP A 928 23.73 6.07 9.75
C ASP A 928 24.65 6.54 8.61
N MET A 929 24.17 6.44 7.37
CA MET A 929 24.86 6.96 6.19
C MET A 929 25.09 8.46 6.31
N THR A 930 24.03 9.19 6.62
CA THR A 930 24.06 10.65 6.72
C THR A 930 24.99 11.13 7.82
N MET A 931 24.94 10.55 9.01
CA MET A 931 25.77 10.98 10.15
C MET A 931 27.26 10.70 9.91
N LYS A 932 27.57 9.60 9.22
CA LYS A 932 28.92 9.27 8.77
C LYS A 932 29.42 10.31 7.76
N ASP A 933 28.61 10.61 6.75
CA ASP A 933 28.93 11.60 5.72
C ASP A 933 29.07 13.01 6.33
N PHE A 934 28.18 13.40 7.24
CA PHE A 934 28.21 14.69 7.91
C PHE A 934 29.51 14.90 8.68
N SER A 935 29.99 13.88 9.40
CA SER A 935 31.28 13.95 10.10
C SER A 935 32.44 14.22 9.14
N ALA A 936 32.43 13.60 7.95
CA ALA A 936 33.41 13.88 6.91
C ALA A 936 33.28 15.30 6.35
N VAL A 937 32.06 15.75 6.05
CA VAL A 937 31.76 17.12 5.57
C VAL A 937 32.29 18.16 6.56
N VAL A 938 32.03 17.99 7.85
CA VAL A 938 32.51 18.92 8.91
C VAL A 938 34.03 19.07 8.86
N VAL A 939 34.77 17.96 8.74
CA VAL A 939 36.23 17.98 8.63
C VAL A 939 36.67 18.64 7.33
N PHE A 940 36.07 18.30 6.19
CA PHE A 940 36.41 18.88 4.89
C PHE A 940 36.17 20.39 4.84
N VAL A 941 35.02 20.86 5.32
CA VAL A 941 34.68 22.29 5.37
C VAL A 941 35.66 23.02 6.26
N MET A 942 35.87 22.57 7.51
CA MET A 942 36.77 23.27 8.44
C MET A 942 38.20 23.33 7.92
N VAL A 943 38.75 22.21 7.43
CA VAL A 943 40.12 22.14 6.92
C VAL A 943 40.25 22.92 5.61
N GLY A 944 39.32 22.75 4.68
CA GLY A 944 39.34 23.42 3.38
C GLY A 944 39.27 24.94 3.51
N ILE A 945 38.33 25.44 4.32
CA ILE A 945 38.20 26.86 4.62
C ILE A 945 39.43 27.37 5.36
N PHE A 946 39.92 26.64 6.37
CA PHE A 946 41.10 27.04 7.12
C PHE A 946 42.31 27.20 6.20
N ILE A 947 42.55 26.25 5.28
CA ILE A 947 43.65 26.32 4.32
C ILE A 947 43.52 27.54 3.42
N VAL A 948 42.35 27.77 2.81
CA VAL A 948 42.14 28.94 1.94
C VAL A 948 42.35 30.25 2.68
N LEU A 949 41.83 30.34 3.90
CA LEU A 949 42.02 31.52 4.73
C LEU A 949 43.47 31.74 5.14
N VAL A 950 44.20 30.68 5.51
CA VAL A 950 45.64 30.78 5.83
C VAL A 950 46.41 31.28 4.61
N VAL A 951 46.09 30.79 3.41
CA VAL A 951 46.75 31.22 2.16
C VAL A 951 46.48 32.70 1.87
N VAL A 952 45.23 33.15 2.00
CA VAL A 952 44.85 34.53 1.66
C VAL A 952 45.28 35.53 2.73
N LEU A 953 44.98 35.24 4.00
CA LEU A 953 45.24 36.13 5.12
C LEU A 953 46.70 36.05 5.60
N ARG A 954 47.41 34.95 5.29
CA ARG A 954 48.79 34.68 5.73
C ARG A 954 48.97 34.82 7.25
N SER A 955 47.99 34.33 7.98
CA SER A 955 47.94 34.24 9.45
C SER A 955 47.27 32.93 9.83
N ILE A 956 47.69 32.31 10.93
CA ILE A 956 47.07 31.08 11.45
C ILE A 956 45.96 31.39 12.46
N MET A 957 46.13 32.43 13.27
CA MET A 957 45.20 32.73 14.36
C MET A 957 43.92 33.42 13.89
N ILE A 958 43.99 34.25 12.82
CA ILE A 958 42.79 34.87 12.26
C ILE A 958 41.84 33.79 11.72
N PRO A 959 42.26 32.88 10.81
CA PRO A 959 41.37 31.82 10.32
C PRO A 959 40.75 30.97 11.42
N LEU A 960 41.54 30.58 12.43
CA LEU A 960 41.04 29.80 13.56
C LEU A 960 39.94 30.55 14.33
N ARG A 961 40.18 31.82 14.63
CA ARG A 961 39.17 32.68 15.27
C ARG A 961 37.90 32.78 14.43
N LEU A 962 38.04 32.98 13.12
CA LEU A 962 36.90 33.14 12.20
C LEU A 962 35.97 31.92 12.24
N ILE A 963 36.57 30.73 12.19
CA ILE A 963 35.83 29.47 12.30
C ILE A 963 35.08 29.41 13.64
N LEU A 964 35.76 29.75 14.75
CA LEU A 964 35.15 29.71 16.09
C LEU A 964 34.00 30.71 16.27
N THR A 965 34.12 31.92 15.74
CA THR A 965 33.05 32.94 15.85
C THR A 965 31.82 32.57 15.01
N ILE A 966 32.01 31.92 13.86
CA ILE A 966 30.90 31.43 13.03
C ILE A 966 30.23 30.23 13.69
N LEU A 967 31.00 29.28 14.22
CA LEU A 967 30.47 28.13 14.97
C LEU A 967 29.60 28.57 16.17
N LEU A 968 29.99 29.67 16.83
CA LEU A 968 29.21 30.27 17.89
C LEU A 968 27.86 30.79 17.38
N SER A 969 27.84 31.53 16.26
CA SER A 969 26.59 31.99 15.62
C SER A 969 25.70 30.84 15.18
N ILE A 970 26.27 29.77 14.59
CA ILE A 970 25.56 28.54 14.21
C ILE A 970 24.93 27.89 15.44
N SER A 971 25.69 27.78 16.54
CA SER A 971 25.22 27.14 17.77
C SER A 971 24.04 27.92 18.39
N TRP A 972 24.12 29.25 18.42
CA TRP A 972 23.02 30.07 18.94
C TRP A 972 21.79 29.98 18.05
N SER A 973 21.99 29.92 16.74
CA SER A 973 20.89 29.78 15.79
C SER A 973 20.20 28.43 15.91
N LEU A 974 20.95 27.32 15.90
CA LEU A 974 20.37 25.98 16.08
C LEU A 974 19.62 25.86 17.39
N ALA A 975 20.20 26.31 18.49
CA ALA A 975 19.54 26.23 19.80
C ALA A 975 18.22 27.03 19.83
N LEU A 976 18.20 28.22 19.21
CA LEU A 976 16.98 29.02 19.13
C LEU A 976 15.94 28.41 18.17
N THR A 977 16.37 27.87 17.03
CA THR A 977 15.49 27.21 16.07
C THR A 977 14.86 25.96 16.70
N MET A 978 15.65 25.12 17.38
CA MET A 978 15.13 23.97 18.13
C MET A 978 14.11 24.39 19.18
N PHE A 979 14.41 25.44 19.95
CA PHE A 979 13.47 25.96 20.95
C PHE A 979 12.15 26.44 20.31
N ILE A 980 12.20 27.23 19.24
CA ILE A 980 11.00 27.78 18.61
C ILE A 980 10.17 26.68 17.94
N PHE A 981 10.79 25.85 17.11
CA PHE A 981 10.04 24.89 16.30
C PHE A 981 9.55 23.71 17.15
N GLN A 982 10.37 23.16 18.04
CA GLN A 982 9.96 22.02 18.87
C GLN A 982 9.12 22.41 20.07
N THR A 983 9.44 23.52 20.77
CA THR A 983 8.74 23.89 22.01
C THR A 983 7.53 24.79 21.75
N ILE A 984 7.61 25.72 20.79
CA ILE A 984 6.53 26.70 20.53
C ILE A 984 5.60 26.23 19.41
N LEU A 985 6.15 25.77 18.28
CA LEU A 985 5.35 25.39 17.11
C LEU A 985 4.93 23.92 17.10
N GLY A 986 5.60 23.06 17.86
CA GLY A 986 5.28 21.63 17.99
C GLY A 986 5.67 20.76 16.78
N TYR A 987 6.59 21.23 15.93
CA TYR A 987 7.13 20.44 14.82
C TYR A 987 8.57 20.02 15.10
N PRO A 988 8.99 18.81 14.69
CA PRO A 988 10.34 18.37 14.93
C PRO A 988 11.33 18.98 13.93
N ILE A 989 12.57 19.19 14.36
CA ILE A 989 13.66 19.68 13.50
C ILE A 989 14.17 18.55 12.61
N ILE A 990 14.25 18.79 11.31
CA ILE A 990 14.78 17.81 10.36
C ILE A 990 16.31 17.68 10.49
N TRP A 991 16.83 16.48 10.32
CA TRP A 991 18.27 16.18 10.33
C TRP A 991 19.10 16.95 9.31
N LEU A 992 18.47 17.35 8.21
CA LEU A 992 19.13 18.07 7.14
C LEU A 992 19.49 19.51 7.56
N LEU A 993 18.78 20.07 8.55
CA LEU A 993 18.97 21.45 9.01
C LEU A 993 20.38 21.74 9.53
N PRO A 994 20.93 21.02 10.54
CA PRO A 994 22.28 21.26 11.02
C PRO A 994 23.36 21.16 9.93
N ILE A 995 23.20 20.22 9.00
CA ILE A 995 24.16 19.96 7.93
C ILE A 995 24.25 21.15 6.99
N ILE A 996 23.10 21.57 6.46
CA ILE A 996 22.99 22.68 5.53
C ILE A 996 23.41 23.98 6.20
N LEU A 997 22.91 24.23 7.41
CA LEU A 997 23.24 25.42 8.17
C LEU A 997 24.75 25.52 8.41
N PHE A 998 25.39 24.43 8.83
CA PHE A 998 26.83 24.38 9.02
C PHE A 998 27.58 24.64 7.72
N SER A 999 27.29 23.88 6.66
CA SER A 999 28.07 23.93 5.41
C SER A 999 27.97 25.29 4.71
N ILE A 1000 26.77 25.86 4.67
CA ILE A 1000 26.52 27.14 4.01
C ILE A 1000 27.09 28.29 4.82
N LEU A 1001 26.78 28.37 6.13
CA LEU A 1001 27.22 29.51 6.94
C LEU A 1001 28.72 29.50 7.21
N MET A 1002 29.34 28.33 7.27
CA MET A 1002 30.81 28.27 7.34
C MET A 1002 31.43 28.92 6.11
N GLY A 1003 30.86 28.71 4.93
CA GLY A 1003 31.33 29.34 3.70
C GLY A 1003 31.04 30.84 3.63
N LEU A 1004 29.81 31.24 3.99
CA LEU A 1004 29.23 32.57 3.78
C LEU A 1004 29.50 33.56 4.92
N GLY A 1005 29.60 33.04 6.16
CA GLY A 1005 29.83 33.83 7.37
C GLY A 1005 31.23 34.42 7.45
N MET A 1006 32.12 34.14 6.51
CA MET A 1006 33.48 34.64 6.53
C MET A 1006 33.66 35.99 5.86
N ASP A 1007 32.74 36.32 4.97
CA ASP A 1007 32.86 37.37 3.96
C ASP A 1007 33.09 38.74 4.60
N TYR A 1008 32.28 39.09 5.60
CA TYR A 1008 32.42 40.40 6.23
C TYR A 1008 33.61 40.51 7.17
N ASP A 1009 34.23 39.39 7.54
CA ASP A 1009 35.29 39.35 8.55
C ASP A 1009 36.62 39.48 7.86
N ILE A 1010 36.74 38.82 6.70
CA ILE A 1010 37.80 39.09 5.72
C ILE A 1010 37.76 40.56 5.35
N TYR A 1011 36.59 41.14 5.08
CA TYR A 1011 36.47 42.56 4.76
C TYR A 1011 36.89 43.46 5.93
N LEU A 1012 36.42 43.18 7.15
CA LEU A 1012 36.82 43.93 8.35
C LEU A 1012 38.33 43.80 8.61
N CYS A 1013 38.89 42.60 8.55
CA CYS A 1013 40.32 42.34 8.79
C CYS A 1013 41.21 42.98 7.72
N THR A 1014 40.80 42.95 6.45
CA THR A 1014 41.53 43.62 5.37
C THR A 1014 41.51 45.13 5.55
N ARG A 1015 40.39 45.71 6.01
CA ARG A 1015 40.31 47.13 6.35
C ARG A 1015 41.14 47.51 7.58
N ILE A 1016 41.11 46.70 8.65
CA ILE A 1016 41.98 46.90 9.82
C ILE A 1016 43.44 46.92 9.40
N ARG A 1017 43.83 45.99 8.51
CA ARG A 1017 45.19 45.95 7.96
C ARG A 1017 45.51 47.21 7.15
N GLU A 1018 44.58 47.65 6.29
CA GLU A 1018 44.76 48.87 5.49
C GLU A 1018 44.97 50.11 6.38
N GLU A 1019 44.18 50.26 7.44
CA GLU A 1019 44.30 51.39 8.38
C GLU A 1019 45.52 51.27 9.30
N TYR A 1020 45.93 50.05 9.63
CA TYR A 1020 47.16 49.80 10.37
C TYR A 1020 48.38 50.22 9.57
N LEU A 1021 48.43 49.91 8.28
CA LEU A 1021 49.50 50.35 7.38
C LEU A 1021 49.59 51.88 7.26
N LYS A 1022 48.48 52.61 7.51
CA LYS A 1022 48.45 54.07 7.51
C LYS A 1022 48.81 54.70 8.86
N SER A 1023 48.36 54.10 9.96
CA SER A 1023 48.38 54.73 11.29
C SER A 1023 49.43 54.17 12.26
N GLY A 1024 49.84 52.91 12.09
CA GLY A 1024 50.77 52.20 12.98
C GLY A 1024 50.22 51.84 14.37
N ASP A 1025 48.94 52.12 14.66
CA ASP A 1025 48.29 51.88 15.95
C ASP A 1025 47.17 50.83 15.81
N ASP A 1026 47.33 49.68 16.47
CA ASP A 1026 46.38 48.56 16.43
C ASP A 1026 44.98 48.95 16.90
N GLU A 1027 44.85 49.63 18.05
CA GLU A 1027 43.53 49.94 18.63
C GLU A 1027 42.80 50.98 17.79
N LYS A 1028 43.51 52.01 17.35
CA LYS A 1028 42.96 53.04 16.48
C LYS A 1028 42.53 52.46 15.13
N SER A 1029 43.32 51.55 14.56
CA SER A 1029 42.99 50.88 13.30
C SER A 1029 41.72 50.03 13.40
N ILE A 1030 41.53 49.33 14.53
CA ILE A 1030 40.30 48.57 14.80
C ILE A 1030 39.09 49.50 14.86
N VAL A 1031 39.16 50.61 15.61
CA VAL A 1031 38.05 51.57 15.73
C VAL A 1031 37.69 52.16 14.37
N THR A 1032 38.69 52.65 13.62
CA THR A 1032 38.48 53.26 12.31
C THR A 1032 37.91 52.25 11.31
N ALA A 1033 38.39 51.01 11.30
CA ALA A 1033 37.86 49.98 10.42
C ALA A 1033 36.39 49.64 10.73
N VAL A 1034 36.03 49.49 12.00
CA VAL A 1034 34.64 49.24 12.41
C VAL A 1034 33.74 50.44 12.06
N GLU A 1035 34.24 51.66 12.22
CA GLU A 1035 33.49 52.88 11.87
C GLU A 1035 33.20 52.97 10.36
N GLU A 1036 34.17 52.60 9.52
CA GLU A 1036 34.03 52.64 8.06
C GLU A 1036 33.21 51.47 7.50
N THR A 1037 33.34 50.29 8.08
CA THR A 1037 32.77 49.04 7.53
C THR A 1037 31.48 48.62 8.21
N GLY A 1038 31.25 48.99 9.48
CA GLY A 1038 30.12 48.51 10.27
C GLY A 1038 28.77 48.77 9.61
N GLY A 1039 28.57 49.98 9.06
CA GLY A 1039 27.33 50.31 8.34
C GLY A 1039 27.13 49.50 7.05
N ILE A 1040 28.22 49.18 6.33
CA ILE A 1040 28.18 48.34 5.12
C ILE A 1040 27.85 46.90 5.51
N ILE A 1041 28.51 46.38 6.55
CA ILE A 1041 28.32 45.00 7.02
C ILE A 1041 26.89 44.79 7.54
N THR A 1042 26.35 45.73 8.33
CA THR A 1042 24.99 45.62 8.84
C THR A 1042 23.93 45.64 7.73
N ILE A 1043 24.12 46.46 6.68
CA ILE A 1043 23.15 46.46 5.58
C ILE A 1043 23.25 45.18 4.74
N CYS A 1044 24.45 44.67 4.50
CA CYS A 1044 24.65 43.42 3.79
C CYS A 1044 23.99 42.27 4.57
N GLY A 1045 24.24 42.20 5.88
CA GLY A 1045 23.56 41.26 6.77
C GLY A 1045 22.04 41.39 6.72
N ALA A 1046 21.49 42.61 6.80
CA ALA A 1046 20.03 42.82 6.71
C ALA A 1046 19.44 42.36 5.38
N ILE A 1047 20.16 42.54 4.27
CA ILE A 1047 19.77 42.08 2.94
C ILE A 1047 19.75 40.56 2.88
N MET A 1048 20.77 39.91 3.41
CA MET A 1048 20.82 38.45 3.47
C MET A 1048 19.76 37.86 4.39
N VAL A 1049 19.54 38.47 5.55
CA VAL A 1049 18.44 38.12 6.48
C VAL A 1049 17.10 38.27 5.78
N GLY A 1050 16.88 39.35 5.03
CA GLY A 1050 15.65 39.55 4.27
C GLY A 1050 15.47 38.54 3.13
N ALA A 1051 16.55 38.18 2.44
CA ALA A 1051 16.51 37.28 1.30
C ALA A 1051 16.36 35.80 1.68
N VAL A 1052 17.08 35.33 2.71
CA VAL A 1052 16.95 33.95 3.19
C VAL A 1052 15.77 33.83 4.18
N GLY A 1053 15.55 34.84 5.01
CA GLY A 1053 14.42 34.87 5.95
C GLY A 1053 13.05 34.98 5.27
N SER A 1054 12.97 35.39 4.00
CA SER A 1054 11.71 35.32 3.24
C SER A 1054 11.21 33.89 3.06
N LEU A 1055 12.08 32.87 3.13
CA LEU A 1055 11.69 31.46 3.09
C LEU A 1055 10.78 31.06 4.26
N VAL A 1056 10.79 31.81 5.38
CA VAL A 1056 9.87 31.65 6.51
C VAL A 1056 8.41 31.88 6.10
N LEU A 1057 8.16 32.57 4.99
CA LEU A 1057 6.81 32.78 4.45
C LEU A 1057 6.25 31.56 3.70
N SER A 1058 7.09 30.56 3.42
CA SER A 1058 6.64 29.30 2.81
C SER A 1058 5.64 28.59 3.72
N GLY A 1059 4.68 27.85 3.16
CA GLY A 1059 3.87 26.91 3.93
C GLY A 1059 4.47 25.50 4.01
N LEU A 1060 5.70 25.31 3.54
CA LEU A 1060 6.49 24.09 3.71
C LEU A 1060 7.36 24.24 4.95
N GLY A 1061 7.21 23.35 5.94
CA GLY A 1061 7.89 23.48 7.24
C GLY A 1061 9.41 23.51 7.10
N LEU A 1062 9.95 22.71 6.19
CA LEU A 1062 11.38 22.60 5.95
C LEU A 1062 12.02 23.90 5.40
N LEU A 1063 11.31 24.66 4.55
CA LEU A 1063 11.78 25.98 4.10
C LEU A 1063 11.70 27.03 5.22
N GLN A 1064 10.73 26.93 6.12
CA GLN A 1064 10.63 27.80 7.28
C GLN A 1064 11.81 27.62 8.24
N GLU A 1065 12.20 26.37 8.50
CA GLU A 1065 13.36 26.04 9.33
C GLU A 1065 14.67 26.61 8.74
N PHE A 1066 14.92 26.38 7.45
CA PHE A 1066 16.12 26.93 6.79
C PHE A 1066 16.12 28.46 6.80
N GLY A 1067 14.99 29.09 6.42
CA GLY A 1067 14.87 30.53 6.37
C GLY A 1067 15.14 31.19 7.71
N PHE A 1068 14.55 30.63 8.78
CA PHE A 1068 14.73 31.14 10.14
C PHE A 1068 16.16 30.89 10.64
N ALA A 1069 16.67 29.67 10.54
CA ALA A 1069 17.98 29.32 11.10
C ALA A 1069 19.13 30.05 10.38
N ILE A 1070 19.13 30.07 9.05
CA ILE A 1070 20.19 30.75 8.28
C ILE A 1070 20.05 32.27 8.49
N GLY A 1071 18.83 32.81 8.41
CA GLY A 1071 18.56 34.23 8.63
C GLY A 1071 18.99 34.70 10.03
N PHE A 1072 18.61 34.00 11.09
CA PHE A 1072 18.99 34.38 12.45
C PHE A 1072 20.50 34.29 12.70
N ALA A 1073 21.16 33.26 12.17
CA ALA A 1073 22.61 33.15 12.29
C ALA A 1073 23.34 34.34 11.62
N ILE A 1074 22.90 34.73 10.42
CA ILE A 1074 23.44 35.90 9.72
C ILE A 1074 23.14 37.19 10.49
N LEU A 1075 21.95 37.32 11.06
CA LEU A 1075 21.57 38.49 11.87
C LEU A 1075 22.49 38.67 13.07
N VAL A 1076 22.70 37.61 13.85
CA VAL A 1076 23.60 37.60 15.02
C VAL A 1076 25.03 37.90 14.59
N ASP A 1077 25.48 37.28 13.51
CA ASP A 1077 26.83 37.45 13.00
C ASP A 1077 27.11 38.91 12.55
N ALA A 1078 26.20 39.48 11.75
CA ALA A 1078 26.32 40.83 11.22
C ALA A 1078 26.18 41.95 12.27
N THR A 1079 25.52 41.69 13.40
CA THR A 1079 25.20 42.70 14.41
C THR A 1079 25.98 42.52 15.71
N ILE A 1080 25.96 41.33 16.30
CA ILE A 1080 26.59 41.07 17.61
C ILE A 1080 28.04 40.68 17.41
N VAL A 1081 28.32 39.67 16.58
CA VAL A 1081 29.65 39.10 16.46
C VAL A 1081 30.62 40.11 15.87
N ARG A 1082 30.31 40.71 14.73
CA ARG A 1082 31.26 41.58 14.02
C ARG A 1082 31.46 42.96 14.64
N ILE A 1083 30.43 43.52 15.26
CA ILE A 1083 30.51 44.85 15.87
C ILE A 1083 31.14 44.77 17.27
N TYR A 1084 30.87 43.68 18.01
CA TYR A 1084 31.29 43.54 19.40
C TYR A 1084 32.35 42.47 19.65
N LEU A 1085 32.08 41.22 19.28
CA LEU A 1085 32.95 40.09 19.60
C LEU A 1085 34.28 40.13 18.85
N VAL A 1086 34.26 40.44 17.55
CA VAL A 1086 35.47 40.46 16.71
C VAL A 1086 36.48 41.51 17.18
N PRO A 1087 36.11 42.80 17.39
CA PRO A 1087 37.02 43.79 17.95
C PRO A 1087 37.54 43.41 19.33
N ALA A 1088 36.68 42.84 20.20
CA ALA A 1088 37.07 42.40 21.53
C ALA A 1088 38.16 41.31 21.47
N ILE A 1089 38.00 40.30 20.61
CA ILE A 1089 39.00 39.24 20.44
C ILE A 1089 40.29 39.79 19.84
N MET A 1090 40.22 40.70 18.86
CA MET A 1090 41.41 41.30 18.24
C MET A 1090 42.29 42.02 19.25
N VAL A 1091 41.70 42.80 20.15
CA VAL A 1091 42.44 43.49 21.21
C VAL A 1091 43.07 42.52 22.20
N LEU A 1092 42.42 41.40 22.49
CA LEU A 1092 42.96 40.39 23.40
C LEU A 1092 44.16 39.64 22.80
N LEU A 1093 44.09 39.31 21.51
CA LEU A 1093 45.15 38.57 20.81
C LEU A 1093 46.36 39.45 20.44
N LYS A 1094 46.18 40.77 20.27
CA LYS A 1094 47.25 41.72 19.91
C LYS A 1094 48.12 41.20 18.75
N LYS A 1095 49.43 41.08 18.96
CA LYS A 1095 50.41 40.58 17.98
C LYS A 1095 50.13 39.17 17.44
N TRP A 1096 49.42 38.32 18.20
CA TRP A 1096 49.11 36.96 17.78
C TRP A 1096 48.13 36.92 16.60
N ASN A 1097 47.34 37.98 16.39
CA ASN A 1097 46.45 38.06 15.22
C ASN A 1097 47.22 37.90 13.91
N TRP A 1098 48.45 38.40 13.81
CA TRP A 1098 49.21 38.45 12.56
C TRP A 1098 50.31 37.39 12.47
N TRP A 1099 50.31 36.40 13.36
CA TRP A 1099 51.39 35.43 13.48
C TRP A 1099 51.32 34.31 12.41
N MET A 1100 52.47 34.03 11.78
CA MET A 1100 52.69 32.88 10.90
C MET A 1100 54.18 32.47 10.93
N PRO A 1101 54.53 31.18 10.92
CA PRO A 1101 55.93 30.75 10.92
C PRO A 1101 56.65 31.02 9.57
N GLY A 1102 57.89 31.53 9.63
CA GLY A 1102 58.80 31.68 8.48
C GLY A 1102 58.63 32.96 7.64
N GLY A 1103 59.30 33.01 6.48
CA GLY A 1103 59.30 34.17 5.55
C GLY A 1103 58.00 34.39 4.76
N ILE A 1104 56.95 33.63 5.07
CA ILE A 1104 55.64 33.68 4.41
C ILE A 1104 54.76 34.80 5.00
N GLN A 1105 55.13 35.31 6.18
CA GLN A 1105 54.42 36.39 6.85
C GLN A 1105 54.30 37.63 5.94
N ARG A 1106 53.06 38.07 5.66
CA ARG A 1106 52.82 39.27 4.81
C ARG A 1106 53.29 40.57 5.51
N VAL A 1107 53.41 40.54 6.84
CA VAL A 1107 53.85 41.64 7.71
C VAL A 1107 54.95 41.10 8.64
N LYS A 1108 56.17 41.64 8.60
CA LYS A 1108 57.26 41.21 9.51
C LYS A 1108 57.00 41.76 10.92
N THR A 1109 56.89 40.87 11.91
CA THR A 1109 56.81 41.26 13.32
C THR A 1109 58.10 40.81 14.02
N ASP A 1110 58.91 41.75 14.50
CA ASP A 1110 60.12 41.41 15.27
C ASP A 1110 59.72 40.99 16.70
N VAL A 1111 59.82 39.68 16.95
CA VAL A 1111 59.36 39.03 18.18
C VAL A 1111 60.11 39.51 19.44
N LYS A 1112 61.28 40.15 19.29
CA LYS A 1112 62.14 40.61 20.40
C LYS A 1112 61.91 42.04 20.89
N THR A 1113 61.36 42.94 20.07
CA THR A 1113 61.27 44.39 20.41
C THR A 1113 59.85 44.94 20.46
N GLY A 1114 58.84 44.18 20.02
CA GLY A 1114 57.45 44.64 20.05
C GLY A 1114 57.11 45.71 19.01
N THR A 1115 58.01 45.95 18.05
CA THR A 1115 57.83 46.89 16.93
C THR A 1115 57.64 46.12 15.62
N ILE A 1116 56.67 46.56 14.82
CA ILE A 1116 56.48 46.08 13.44
C ILE A 1116 57.45 46.86 12.55
N THR A 1117 58.33 46.15 11.85
CA THR A 1117 59.37 46.75 10.99
C THR A 1117 59.00 46.59 9.50
N GLU A 1118 59.12 47.68 8.75
CA GLU A 1118 58.72 47.80 7.33
C GLU A 1118 59.44 46.82 6.39
N PRO A 1119 58.82 46.43 5.25
CA PRO A 1119 59.57 46.19 4.03
C PRO A 1119 59.96 47.53 3.39
N LYS A 1120 61.25 47.71 3.06
CA LYS A 1120 61.81 48.93 2.46
C LYS A 1120 60.93 49.47 1.31
N PRO A 1121 60.66 50.79 1.25
CA PRO A 1121 60.04 51.40 0.08
C PRO A 1121 60.95 51.23 -1.14
N ILE A 1122 60.33 51.00 -2.29
CA ILE A 1122 60.98 51.17 -3.59
C ILE A 1122 61.04 52.68 -3.81
N ASP A 1123 62.25 53.25 -3.90
CA ASP A 1123 62.46 54.67 -4.18
C ASP A 1123 61.77 55.04 -5.51
N GLU A 1124 60.82 55.98 -5.43
CA GLU A 1124 60.06 56.52 -6.57
C GLU A 1124 60.88 57.51 -7.42
N ASN A 1125 62.20 57.62 -7.20
CA ASN A 1125 63.09 58.55 -7.90
C ASN A 1125 63.87 57.94 -9.08
N ASP A 1126 63.70 56.65 -9.40
CA ASP A 1126 64.46 55.99 -10.48
C ASP A 1126 63.74 55.95 -11.84
N SER A 1127 62.52 56.50 -11.97
CA SER A 1127 61.76 56.50 -13.22
C SER A 1127 61.71 57.82 -14.00
N GLU A 1128 62.36 58.90 -13.53
CA GLU A 1128 62.29 60.24 -14.17
C GLU A 1128 63.58 60.71 -14.86
N LYS A 1129 64.54 59.82 -15.14
CA LYS A 1129 65.69 60.11 -16.00
C LYS A 1129 65.73 59.21 -17.23
N LYS A 1130 64.91 59.53 -18.24
CA LYS A 1130 65.19 59.28 -19.67
C LYS A 1130 64.01 59.76 -20.50
N THR A 1131 64.07 61.01 -20.96
CA THR A 1131 63.73 61.48 -22.32
C THR A 1131 63.64 63.01 -22.33
N GLU A 1132 64.72 63.68 -22.71
CA GLU A 1132 64.74 64.67 -23.81
C GLU A 1132 66.15 65.26 -23.97
N PRO A 1133 66.58 65.57 -25.22
CA PRO A 1133 67.95 65.93 -25.52
C PRO A 1133 68.15 67.43 -25.37
N ASN A 1134 69.25 67.87 -24.74
CA ASN A 1134 69.71 69.23 -24.98
C ASN A 1134 71.22 69.33 -25.11
N VAL A 1135 71.57 70.06 -26.16
CA VAL A 1135 72.88 70.28 -26.75
C VAL A 1135 73.72 71.16 -25.83
N GLN A 1136 74.99 70.80 -25.61
CA GLN A 1136 76.04 71.78 -25.34
C GLN A 1136 77.33 71.40 -26.07
N PRO A 1137 78.03 72.38 -26.67
CA PRO A 1137 79.28 72.14 -27.40
C PRO A 1137 80.49 72.35 -26.47
N SER A 1138 81.52 71.51 -26.61
CA SER A 1138 82.92 71.96 -26.75
C SER A 1138 83.92 70.78 -26.73
N ILE A 1139 84.64 70.68 -27.85
CA ILE A 1139 86.10 70.44 -27.97
C ILE A 1139 86.65 69.04 -27.54
N GLN A 1140 86.80 68.20 -28.58
CA GLN A 1140 87.96 67.35 -29.00
C GLN A 1140 89.27 67.29 -28.16
N PRO A 1141 90.17 66.30 -28.41
CA PRO A 1141 89.97 64.94 -28.94
C PRO A 1141 90.89 63.85 -28.31
N GLU A 1142 90.83 62.63 -28.91
CA GLU A 1142 91.87 61.57 -28.94
C GLU A 1142 92.03 60.70 -27.67
N THR A 1143 92.07 59.36 -27.69
CA THR A 1143 92.40 58.37 -28.73
C THR A 1143 91.89 56.98 -28.31
N LYS A 1144 91.57 56.14 -29.33
CA LYS A 1144 91.83 54.67 -29.49
C LYS A 1144 91.94 53.78 -28.24
N SER A 1145 91.52 52.52 -28.18
CA SER A 1145 90.83 51.56 -29.04
C SER A 1145 90.99 50.21 -28.31
N SER A 1146 90.08 49.26 -28.56
CA SER A 1146 90.31 47.80 -28.40
C SER A 1146 90.38 47.28 -26.95
N GLN A 1147 89.97 46.06 -26.60
CA GLN A 1147 89.29 44.96 -27.26
C GLN A 1147 89.10 43.89 -26.17
N CYS A 1148 88.11 42.99 -26.37
CA CYS A 1148 88.13 41.58 -25.95
C CYS A 1148 88.02 41.27 -24.44
N GLU A 1149 87.36 40.21 -23.97
CA GLU A 1149 86.83 38.97 -24.57
C GLU A 1149 85.75 38.44 -23.59
N ASN A 1150 84.55 38.08 -24.07
CA ASN A 1150 84.10 36.72 -24.42
C ASN A 1150 84.07 35.72 -23.25
N LYS A 1151 82.86 35.25 -22.90
CA LYS A 1151 82.30 33.90 -23.23
C LYS A 1151 82.33 33.06 -21.95
N GLU A 1152 81.44 32.12 -21.62
CA GLU A 1152 80.41 31.36 -22.33
C GLU A 1152 79.53 30.72 -21.23
N ILE A 1153 78.19 30.82 -21.31
CA ILE A 1153 77.24 29.78 -21.75
C ILE A 1153 76.82 28.73 -20.68
N ASN A 1154 75.52 28.84 -20.32
CA ASN A 1154 74.44 27.86 -20.14
C ASN A 1154 74.71 26.44 -19.61
N LYS A 1155 73.85 26.06 -18.65
CA LYS A 1155 72.77 25.10 -18.94
C LYS A 1155 71.49 25.48 -18.20
#